data_AF-A0A8D2LJT0-F1
#
_entry.id   AF-A0A8D2LJT0-F1
#
_cell.length_a   1.000
_cell.length_b   1.000
_cell.length_c   1.000
_cell.angle_alpha   90.00
_cell.angle_beta   90.00
_cell.angle_gamma   90.00
#
_symmetry.space_group_name_H-M   'P 1'
#
loop_
_entity.id
_entity.type
_entity.pdbx_description
1 polymer ?
#
loop_
_entity_poly.entity_id
_entity_poly.type
_entity_poly.pdbx_seq_one_letter_code
_entity_poly.pdbx_strand_id
1 'polypeptide(L)'
;SICKREGGGGFSWISLNSSRLICVAFVLLCQFGVLLGHPQCLDYGPPFQPPFHLEFCSAYETFGCCDQDKDNTIAAKYWEIMDYIDPHAHKLCGGYIKDILCQECSPYAAHLYDAENPQTPLRNLPGLCFDYCSEFHLYCRSAITLLTSDKHIHECCEKNKTRFCNLLNIQDEDYCFPDVLKNTNLNRNLGSVVADKKGCLQLCLREVANGLRNPVLMVHANDNTHRMFVAEQVGIIWVYLPDGSRLEEPFLDIKNLVLATPWVGDERGFLGMAFHPKFKDNGKFYIYYSFQDKKKVEKIRISELTVSASDLNRADASSERNLLEIEEPAANHNGGQILFGLDGYMYLFTGDGGKAGDPFGKFGNAQNKSSLLGKVLRIDVDGQSSDRKPYRIPPDNPFSSDPKARPEVYAYGVRNMWRCSVDRGDPLTHKGRGRIFCGDVGQNKFEEVDIIVKGGNYGWRAKEGFECYDIKLCQNSSLDDILPIFAYGHSVGKSVTGGYVYRGCESPNLNGLYIFGDFMNGRLMALHEDERSNKWKKQDICIGSTKACAFPGLISTYNKYIISFAEDEAGELYFMATSYPSAYAPHGALYKFVDPARRAPPGKCKQKPVPVKAKSKRIPFTPLAKTVTELLKEAVTAQSPQRATNSTERPPTSSGHKSTKPVTSRKGSAKHKSQKPTRPGKKQQVTQSPQARRSKTKSDRPAHTQRASNTASSPAKRKSSQVTRVEKKLPSAPKPRSATKGKSQTKNKKRRQRVSVRSAI
;
A
#
# COMPACT_ATOMS: atom_id res chain seq x y z
N SER A 1 -26.97 -59.90 12.39
CA SER A 1 -27.35 -60.56 11.12
C SER A 1 -26.18 -60.39 10.15
N ILE A 2 -25.37 -61.44 9.92
CA ILE A 2 -25.55 -62.42 8.82
C ILE A 2 -25.39 -61.69 7.47
N CYS A 3 -24.19 -61.68 6.87
CA CYS A 3 -23.65 -62.71 5.93
C CYS A 3 -24.39 -62.71 4.58
N LYS A 4 -23.77 -62.92 3.40
CA LYS A 4 -22.39 -63.25 2.97
C LYS A 4 -22.28 -62.88 1.45
N ARG A 5 -21.09 -62.60 0.86
CA ARG A 5 -20.24 -63.50 0.02
C ARG A 5 -20.99 -64.29 -1.09
N GLU A 6 -20.43 -64.65 -2.25
CA GLU A 6 -19.04 -64.68 -2.76
C GLU A 6 -19.09 -64.65 -4.31
N GLY A 7 -18.12 -64.05 -5.02
CA GLY A 7 -17.12 -64.82 -5.79
C GLY A 7 -17.40 -64.72 -7.31
N GLY A 8 -16.45 -64.84 -8.23
CA GLY A 8 -15.01 -65.07 -8.10
C GLY A 8 -14.49 -65.88 -9.30
N GLY A 9 -13.35 -65.49 -9.89
CA GLY A 9 -12.67 -66.24 -10.95
C GLY A 9 -12.64 -65.54 -12.31
N GLY A 10 -11.43 -65.39 -12.87
CA GLY A 10 -11.22 -65.01 -14.28
C GLY A 10 -10.40 -66.08 -15.00
N PHE A 11 -10.23 -65.96 -16.31
CA PHE A 11 -9.10 -66.54 -17.05
C PHE A 11 -8.89 -65.80 -18.39
N SER A 12 -7.86 -66.18 -19.15
CA SER A 12 -7.15 -65.35 -20.15
C SER A 12 -7.32 -65.82 -21.61
N TRP A 13 -6.68 -65.09 -22.55
CA TRP A 13 -6.49 -65.35 -23.99
C TRP A 13 -7.73 -65.00 -24.87
N ILE A 14 -7.63 -64.53 -26.12
CA ILE A 14 -6.62 -64.69 -27.20
C ILE A 14 -6.33 -63.35 -27.96
N SER A 15 -5.20 -63.34 -28.68
CA SER A 15 -4.62 -62.28 -29.55
C SER A 15 -5.36 -62.02 -30.89
N LEU A 16 -4.78 -61.11 -31.71
CA LEU A 16 -5.10 -60.68 -33.09
C LEU A 16 -6.10 -59.49 -33.18
N ASN A 17 -5.90 -58.46 -34.03
CA ASN A 17 -4.89 -58.30 -35.08
C ASN A 17 -4.46 -56.84 -35.29
N SER A 18 -3.22 -56.63 -35.72
CA SER A 18 -2.65 -55.30 -35.99
C SER A 18 -3.02 -54.80 -37.40
N SER A 19 -3.54 -53.57 -37.53
CA SER A 19 -3.29 -52.63 -38.65
C SER A 19 -4.28 -51.46 -38.69
N ARG A 20 -3.79 -50.24 -38.38
CA ARG A 20 -4.25 -48.88 -38.77
C ARG A 20 -3.97 -47.88 -37.64
N LEU A 21 -2.69 -47.50 -37.52
CA LEU A 21 -2.23 -46.53 -36.53
C LEU A 21 -1.24 -45.53 -37.16
N ILE A 22 -1.68 -44.94 -38.27
CA ILE A 22 -1.04 -43.79 -38.95
C ILE A 22 -2.19 -42.86 -39.35
N CYS A 23 -2.03 -41.54 -39.13
CA CYS A 23 -2.96 -40.41 -39.43
C CYS A 23 -3.77 -39.77 -38.27
N VAL A 24 -3.41 -39.93 -36.99
CA VAL A 24 -3.99 -39.11 -35.87
C VAL A 24 -2.91 -38.48 -34.98
N ALA A 25 -1.78 -38.09 -35.57
CA ALA A 25 -0.60 -37.56 -34.84
C ALA A 25 -0.25 -36.09 -35.17
N PHE A 26 -1.13 -35.34 -35.84
CA PHE A 26 -0.84 -33.98 -36.33
C PHE A 26 -1.92 -32.93 -36.06
N VAL A 27 -2.74 -33.11 -35.00
CA VAL A 27 -3.78 -32.13 -34.57
C VAL A 27 -3.57 -31.63 -33.12
N LEU A 28 -2.56 -32.12 -32.40
CA LEU A 28 -2.29 -31.77 -30.99
C LEU A 28 -1.07 -30.83 -30.79
N LEU A 29 -0.82 -29.93 -31.75
CA LEU A 29 0.23 -28.90 -31.65
C LEU A 29 -0.26 -27.53 -32.18
N CYS A 30 -1.41 -27.06 -31.68
CA CYS A 30 -1.83 -25.65 -31.75
C CYS A 30 -2.88 -25.30 -30.68
N GLN A 31 -2.60 -25.60 -29.40
CA GLN A 31 -3.23 -24.81 -28.33
C GLN A 31 -2.46 -23.50 -28.20
N PHE A 32 -2.74 -22.56 -29.12
CA PHE A 32 -2.57 -21.15 -28.81
C PHE A 32 -3.40 -20.87 -27.56
N GLY A 33 -2.77 -20.34 -26.52
CA GLY A 33 -3.49 -19.95 -25.32
C GLY A 33 -4.48 -18.86 -25.71
N VAL A 34 -5.79 -19.13 -25.57
CA VAL A 34 -6.82 -18.11 -25.71
C VAL A 34 -6.54 -17.04 -24.67
N LEU A 35 -6.05 -15.89 -25.13
CA LEU A 35 -5.89 -14.70 -24.32
C LEU A 35 -7.30 -14.20 -24.02
N LEU A 36 -7.81 -14.56 -22.84
CA LEU A 36 -9.04 -13.97 -22.31
C LEU A 36 -8.84 -12.45 -22.28
N GLY A 37 -9.65 -11.71 -23.04
CA GLY A 37 -9.58 -10.25 -23.09
C GLY A 37 -9.81 -9.68 -21.69
N HIS A 38 -8.81 -8.98 -21.15
CA HIS A 38 -8.98 -8.26 -19.89
C HIS A 38 -9.35 -6.80 -20.20
N PRO A 39 -10.18 -6.14 -19.36
CA PRO A 39 -10.48 -4.74 -19.54
C PRO A 39 -9.18 -3.91 -19.52
N GLN A 40 -8.89 -3.23 -20.64
CA GLN A 40 -7.65 -2.49 -20.86
C GLN A 40 -7.84 -1.44 -21.97
N CYS A 41 -7.29 -0.25 -21.74
CA CYS A 41 -7.29 0.88 -22.67
C CYS A 41 -6.10 0.86 -23.63
N LEU A 42 -6.17 1.65 -24.72
CA LEU A 42 -5.09 1.75 -25.72
C LEU A 42 -3.76 2.32 -25.16
N ASP A 43 -3.79 3.02 -24.02
CA ASP A 43 -2.59 3.47 -23.30
C ASP A 43 -2.00 2.39 -22.36
N TYR A 44 -2.50 1.16 -22.45
CA TYR A 44 -2.27 0.00 -21.57
C TYR A 44 -2.83 0.15 -20.14
N GLY A 45 -3.48 1.26 -19.82
CA GLY A 45 -4.12 1.51 -18.52
C GLY A 45 -5.37 0.65 -18.28
N PRO A 46 -5.82 0.52 -17.02
CA PRO A 46 -7.14 -0.01 -16.72
C PRO A 46 -8.21 1.01 -17.14
N PRO A 47 -9.40 0.57 -17.57
CA PRO A 47 -10.53 1.48 -17.73
C PRO A 47 -10.95 2.05 -16.37
N PHE A 48 -11.66 3.17 -16.40
CA PHE A 48 -12.01 3.98 -15.24
C PHE A 48 -13.42 4.56 -15.41
N GLN A 49 -14.03 4.97 -14.30
CA GLN A 49 -15.18 5.86 -14.36
C GLN A 49 -14.69 7.29 -14.68
N PRO A 50 -15.17 7.94 -15.74
CA PRO A 50 -14.84 9.32 -16.06
C PRO A 50 -15.18 10.28 -14.89
N PRO A 51 -14.33 11.29 -14.59
CA PRO A 51 -14.58 12.23 -13.50
C PRO A 51 -15.71 13.24 -13.81
N PHE A 52 -16.07 13.38 -15.08
CA PHE A 52 -17.13 14.25 -15.60
C PHE A 52 -17.91 13.50 -16.68
N HIS A 53 -19.12 13.96 -16.98
CA HIS A 53 -19.99 13.39 -18.01
C HIS A 53 -19.32 13.46 -19.40
N LEU A 54 -19.50 12.40 -20.20
CA LEU A 54 -19.06 12.34 -21.59
C LEU A 54 -20.25 12.75 -22.49
N GLU A 55 -20.11 13.86 -23.21
CA GLU A 55 -21.20 14.39 -24.04
C GLU A 55 -21.37 13.58 -25.34
N PHE A 56 -20.27 13.06 -25.90
CA PHE A 56 -20.29 12.36 -27.18
C PHE A 56 -20.39 10.85 -27.00
N CYS A 57 -19.39 10.20 -26.42
CA CYS A 57 -19.32 8.75 -26.18
C CYS A 57 -19.98 8.34 -24.85
N SER A 58 -21.17 8.88 -24.56
CA SER A 58 -21.90 8.71 -23.29
C SER A 58 -22.17 7.26 -22.86
N ALA A 59 -22.17 6.30 -23.79
CA ALA A 59 -22.27 4.87 -23.49
C ALA A 59 -21.15 4.35 -22.54
N TYR A 60 -20.04 5.10 -22.42
CA TYR A 60 -18.89 4.76 -21.58
C TYR A 60 -18.76 5.65 -20.33
N GLU A 61 -19.79 6.44 -19.99
CA GLU A 61 -19.76 7.36 -18.84
C GLU A 61 -19.72 6.67 -17.46
N THR A 62 -20.10 5.38 -17.40
CA THR A 62 -20.10 4.60 -16.17
C THR A 62 -18.75 3.91 -15.94
N PHE A 63 -18.17 3.35 -17.00
CA PHE A 63 -16.85 2.73 -16.97
C PHE A 63 -16.28 2.57 -18.40
N GLY A 64 -15.11 3.13 -18.67
CA GLY A 64 -14.50 3.13 -20.00
C GLY A 64 -13.09 3.72 -20.03
N CYS A 65 -12.63 4.08 -21.22
CA CYS A 65 -11.24 4.50 -21.48
C CYS A 65 -11.08 5.98 -21.87
N CYS A 66 -12.15 6.77 -21.80
CA CYS A 66 -12.16 8.18 -22.16
C CYS A 66 -12.41 9.08 -20.95
N ASP A 67 -11.66 10.18 -20.89
CA ASP A 67 -12.05 11.39 -20.17
C ASP A 67 -12.66 12.40 -21.15
N GLN A 68 -13.02 13.59 -20.66
CA GLN A 68 -13.68 14.61 -21.46
C GLN A 68 -12.78 15.17 -22.59
N ASP A 69 -11.45 15.22 -22.39
CA ASP A 69 -10.52 15.66 -23.44
C ASP A 69 -10.46 14.64 -24.59
N LYS A 70 -10.45 13.34 -24.25
CA LYS A 70 -10.50 12.27 -25.25
C LYS A 70 -11.86 12.21 -25.96
N ASP A 71 -12.96 12.39 -25.23
CA ASP A 71 -14.32 12.47 -25.78
C ASP A 71 -14.48 13.63 -26.76
N ASN A 72 -14.00 14.83 -26.40
CA ASN A 72 -13.95 16.00 -27.27
C ASN A 72 -13.10 15.77 -28.53
N THR A 73 -11.96 15.06 -28.39
CA THR A 73 -11.10 14.70 -29.53
C THR A 73 -11.81 13.76 -30.50
N ILE A 74 -12.56 12.79 -29.97
CA ILE A 74 -13.38 11.86 -30.77
C ILE A 74 -14.54 12.60 -31.45
N ALA A 75 -15.22 13.49 -30.73
CA ALA A 75 -16.29 14.33 -31.27
C ALA A 75 -15.80 15.24 -32.40
N ALA A 76 -14.62 15.86 -32.26
CA ALA A 76 -14.02 16.68 -33.30
C ALA A 76 -13.73 15.86 -34.57
N LYS A 77 -13.11 14.69 -34.43
CA LYS A 77 -12.85 13.76 -35.55
C LYS A 77 -14.15 13.27 -36.20
N TYR A 78 -15.21 13.04 -35.42
CA TYR A 78 -16.52 12.70 -35.97
C TYR A 78 -17.04 13.82 -36.87
N TRP A 79 -17.12 15.06 -36.37
CA TRP A 79 -17.66 16.17 -37.16
C TRP A 79 -16.83 16.47 -38.41
N GLU A 80 -15.49 16.40 -38.32
CA GLU A 80 -14.60 16.50 -39.48
C GLU A 80 -14.96 15.46 -40.57
N ILE A 81 -15.22 14.20 -40.19
CA ILE A 81 -15.63 13.16 -41.14
C ILE A 81 -17.03 13.45 -41.72
N MET A 82 -17.98 13.91 -40.89
CA MET A 82 -19.35 14.16 -41.35
C MET A 82 -19.45 15.32 -42.34
N ASP A 83 -18.55 16.31 -42.29
CA ASP A 83 -18.52 17.43 -43.26
C ASP A 83 -18.19 16.99 -44.70
N TYR A 84 -17.57 15.81 -44.88
CA TYR A 84 -17.29 15.22 -46.20
C TYR A 84 -18.34 14.20 -46.67
N ILE A 85 -19.39 13.95 -45.90
CA ILE A 85 -20.43 12.95 -46.18
C ILE A 85 -21.74 13.67 -46.54
N ASP A 86 -22.45 13.18 -47.57
CA ASP A 86 -23.70 13.80 -48.00
C ASP A 86 -24.82 13.67 -46.93
N PRO A 87 -25.82 14.59 -46.91
CA PRO A 87 -26.85 14.58 -45.87
C PRO A 87 -27.72 13.32 -45.81
N HIS A 88 -27.82 12.53 -46.89
CA HIS A 88 -28.55 11.27 -46.88
C HIS A 88 -27.71 10.15 -46.26
N ALA A 89 -26.45 10.03 -46.67
CA ALA A 89 -25.49 9.12 -46.05
C ALA A 89 -25.24 9.46 -44.57
N HIS A 90 -25.24 10.75 -44.16
CA HIS A 90 -25.16 11.17 -42.76
C HIS A 90 -26.20 10.45 -41.90
N LYS A 91 -27.47 10.42 -42.34
CA LYS A 91 -28.58 9.82 -41.59
C LYS A 91 -28.45 8.30 -41.41
N LEU A 92 -27.82 7.60 -42.36
CA LEU A 92 -27.64 6.15 -42.32
C LEU A 92 -26.33 5.72 -41.65
N CYS A 93 -25.26 6.50 -41.86
CA CYS A 93 -23.90 6.14 -41.51
C CYS A 93 -23.38 6.80 -40.21
N GLY A 94 -23.90 7.98 -39.84
CA GLY A 94 -23.38 8.75 -38.68
C GLY A 94 -23.41 7.96 -37.36
N GLY A 95 -24.44 7.14 -37.13
CA GLY A 95 -24.49 6.23 -35.98
C GLY A 95 -23.30 5.26 -35.93
N TYR A 96 -23.01 4.59 -37.05
CA TYR A 96 -21.88 3.68 -37.16
C TYR A 96 -20.53 4.39 -37.00
N ILE A 97 -20.33 5.56 -37.64
CA ILE A 97 -19.07 6.32 -37.51
C ILE A 97 -18.84 6.70 -36.03
N LYS A 98 -19.89 7.17 -35.35
CA LYS A 98 -19.84 7.46 -33.92
C LYS A 98 -19.48 6.21 -33.10
N ASP A 99 -20.18 5.10 -33.30
CA ASP A 99 -19.92 3.83 -32.61
C ASP A 99 -18.46 3.37 -32.80
N ILE A 100 -17.96 3.38 -34.04
CA ILE A 100 -16.59 2.97 -34.38
C ILE A 100 -15.55 3.85 -33.67
N LEU A 101 -15.69 5.18 -33.73
CA LEU A 101 -14.75 6.09 -33.08
C LEU A 101 -14.81 5.97 -31.55
N CYS A 102 -16.01 5.81 -30.99
CA CYS A 102 -16.18 5.61 -29.55
C CYS A 102 -15.63 4.26 -29.04
N GLN A 103 -15.21 3.32 -29.90
CA GLN A 103 -14.50 2.11 -29.42
C GLN A 103 -13.14 2.41 -28.78
N GLU A 104 -12.54 3.58 -29.03
CA GLU A 104 -11.39 4.04 -28.25
C GLU A 104 -11.74 4.28 -26.76
N CYS A 105 -13.02 4.52 -26.44
CA CYS A 105 -13.54 4.62 -25.08
C CYS A 105 -13.98 3.27 -24.48
N SER A 106 -13.95 2.18 -25.25
CA SER A 106 -14.36 0.86 -24.77
C SER A 106 -13.48 0.37 -23.62
N PRO A 107 -14.05 -0.21 -22.55
CA PRO A 107 -13.24 -0.85 -21.52
C PRO A 107 -12.40 -2.03 -22.05
N TYR A 108 -12.67 -2.51 -23.27
CA TYR A 108 -11.87 -3.54 -23.96
C TYR A 108 -11.13 -2.98 -25.18
N ALA A 109 -10.87 -1.67 -25.25
CA ALA A 109 -10.23 -1.04 -26.41
C ALA A 109 -8.90 -1.73 -26.80
N ALA A 110 -8.06 -2.13 -25.83
CA ALA A 110 -6.83 -2.85 -26.16
C ALA A 110 -7.07 -4.19 -26.86
N HIS A 111 -8.13 -4.92 -26.50
CA HIS A 111 -8.49 -6.17 -27.19
C HIS A 111 -9.11 -5.88 -28.56
N LEU A 112 -10.01 -4.89 -28.66
CA LEU A 112 -10.65 -4.48 -29.91
C LEU A 112 -9.65 -4.02 -30.99
N TYR A 113 -8.50 -3.47 -30.60
CA TYR A 113 -7.49 -2.96 -31.53
C TYR A 113 -6.19 -3.81 -31.57
N ASP A 114 -6.23 -5.06 -31.08
CA ASP A 114 -5.09 -6.00 -30.92
C ASP A 114 -3.88 -5.44 -30.12
N ALA A 115 -4.08 -4.39 -29.33
CA ALA A 115 -3.09 -3.70 -28.51
C ALA A 115 -2.87 -4.30 -27.12
N GLU A 116 -3.20 -5.57 -26.89
CA GLU A 116 -2.97 -6.22 -25.59
C GLU A 116 -1.48 -6.34 -25.20
N ASN A 117 -0.58 -6.25 -26.19
CA ASN A 117 0.87 -6.36 -26.05
C ASN A 117 1.58 -5.16 -26.73
N PRO A 118 2.52 -4.47 -26.05
CA PRO A 118 3.36 -3.43 -26.66
C PRO A 118 4.21 -3.84 -27.88
N GLN A 119 4.34 -5.13 -28.20
CA GLN A 119 5.00 -5.59 -29.43
C GLN A 119 4.05 -5.81 -30.62
N THR A 120 2.73 -5.79 -30.41
CA THR A 120 1.75 -5.95 -31.51
C THR A 120 1.43 -4.58 -32.12
N PRO A 121 1.48 -4.43 -33.47
CA PRO A 121 1.00 -3.21 -34.13
C PRO A 121 -0.49 -2.98 -33.88
N LEU A 122 -0.85 -1.75 -33.51
CA LEU A 122 -2.24 -1.32 -33.32
C LEU A 122 -3.04 -1.46 -34.62
N ARG A 123 -4.24 -2.05 -34.58
CA ARG A 123 -5.17 -2.02 -35.72
C ARG A 123 -5.62 -0.59 -36.02
N ASN A 124 -5.88 -0.28 -37.30
CA ASN A 124 -6.39 1.03 -37.69
C ASN A 124 -7.92 1.19 -37.51
N LEU A 125 -8.65 0.09 -37.28
CA LEU A 125 -10.08 0.05 -36.97
C LEU A 125 -10.33 -1.00 -35.87
N PRO A 126 -11.36 -0.83 -35.02
CA PRO A 126 -11.70 -1.80 -33.98
C PRO A 126 -12.22 -3.11 -34.60
N GLY A 127 -12.12 -4.18 -33.83
CA GLY A 127 -12.66 -5.48 -34.16
C GLY A 127 -14.18 -5.52 -34.06
N LEU A 128 -14.84 -5.94 -35.15
CA LEU A 128 -16.29 -5.89 -35.31
C LEU A 128 -16.87 -7.29 -35.46
N CYS A 129 -18.04 -7.54 -34.89
CA CYS A 129 -18.79 -8.76 -35.15
C CYS A 129 -19.21 -8.76 -36.63
N PHE A 130 -19.18 -9.94 -37.27
CA PHE A 130 -19.34 -10.04 -38.73
C PHE A 130 -20.64 -9.41 -39.26
N ASP A 131 -21.75 -9.55 -38.54
CA ASP A 131 -23.05 -8.99 -38.91
C ASP A 131 -23.08 -7.46 -38.78
N TYR A 132 -22.56 -6.91 -37.66
CA TYR A 132 -22.46 -5.47 -37.49
C TYR A 132 -21.51 -4.83 -38.52
N CYS A 133 -20.39 -5.49 -38.79
CA CYS A 133 -19.48 -5.09 -39.88
C CYS A 133 -20.16 -5.12 -41.25
N SER A 134 -21.01 -6.12 -41.49
CA SER A 134 -21.72 -6.27 -42.76
C SER A 134 -22.69 -5.11 -43.02
N GLU A 135 -23.40 -4.64 -41.99
CA GLU A 135 -24.25 -3.46 -42.09
C GLU A 135 -23.43 -2.17 -42.15
N PHE A 136 -22.36 -2.05 -41.37
CA PHE A 136 -21.42 -0.93 -41.44
C PHE A 136 -20.84 -0.77 -42.86
N HIS A 137 -20.37 -1.85 -43.48
CA HIS A 137 -19.89 -1.82 -44.87
C HIS A 137 -20.99 -1.41 -45.85
N LEU A 138 -22.23 -1.88 -45.65
CA LEU A 138 -23.36 -1.57 -46.52
C LEU A 138 -23.72 -0.07 -46.51
N TYR A 139 -23.77 0.57 -45.33
CA TYR A 139 -24.19 1.98 -45.21
C TYR A 139 -23.03 2.99 -45.23
N CYS A 140 -21.80 2.57 -44.90
CA CYS A 140 -20.65 3.47 -44.70
C CYS A 140 -19.45 3.23 -45.62
N ARG A 141 -19.58 2.45 -46.70
CA ARG A 141 -18.46 2.11 -47.61
C ARG A 141 -17.56 3.31 -47.97
N SER A 142 -18.16 4.43 -48.40
CA SER A 142 -17.43 5.64 -48.78
C SER A 142 -16.65 6.28 -47.61
N ALA A 143 -17.23 6.29 -46.41
CA ALA A 143 -16.66 6.90 -45.21
C ALA A 143 -15.46 6.15 -44.62
N ILE A 144 -15.25 4.87 -44.97
CA ILE A 144 -14.10 4.08 -44.49
C ILE A 144 -12.76 4.70 -44.91
N THR A 145 -12.72 5.40 -46.04
CA THR A 145 -11.54 6.15 -46.50
C THR A 145 -11.17 7.35 -45.62
N LEU A 146 -12.14 7.89 -44.86
CA LEU A 146 -11.96 9.01 -43.92
C LEU A 146 -11.62 8.52 -42.50
N LEU A 147 -12.01 7.29 -42.16
CA LEU A 147 -11.76 6.69 -40.85
C LEU A 147 -10.32 6.19 -40.66
N THR A 148 -9.69 5.71 -41.74
CA THR A 148 -8.34 5.13 -41.74
C THR A 148 -7.57 5.47 -43.01
N SER A 149 -6.24 5.59 -42.92
CA SER A 149 -5.33 5.75 -44.07
C SER A 149 -4.74 4.42 -44.58
N ASP A 150 -5.21 3.30 -44.04
CA ASP A 150 -4.71 1.95 -44.36
C ASP A 150 -5.19 1.45 -45.74
N LYS A 151 -4.25 1.43 -46.68
CA LYS A 151 -4.48 0.97 -48.06
C LYS A 151 -4.98 -0.47 -48.14
N HIS A 152 -4.58 -1.35 -47.22
CA HIS A 152 -5.04 -2.74 -47.23
C HIS A 152 -6.51 -2.86 -46.82
N ILE A 153 -6.94 -2.04 -45.84
CA ILE A 153 -8.34 -1.92 -45.44
C ILE A 153 -9.16 -1.35 -46.60
N HIS A 154 -8.69 -0.29 -47.27
CA HIS A 154 -9.35 0.29 -48.45
C HIS A 154 -9.52 -0.72 -49.58
N GLU A 155 -8.46 -1.45 -49.95
CA GLU A 155 -8.54 -2.47 -50.98
C GLU A 155 -9.52 -3.61 -50.64
N CYS A 156 -9.55 -4.06 -49.38
CA CYS A 156 -10.48 -5.10 -48.95
C CYS A 156 -11.93 -4.58 -48.95
N CYS A 157 -12.15 -3.35 -48.50
CA CYS A 157 -13.44 -2.66 -48.54
C CYS A 157 -14.02 -2.57 -49.95
N GLU A 158 -13.20 -2.16 -50.92
CA GLU A 158 -13.65 -1.98 -52.30
C GLU A 158 -13.89 -3.29 -53.05
N LYS A 159 -13.12 -4.34 -52.74
CA LYS A 159 -13.18 -5.63 -53.44
C LYS A 159 -14.35 -6.51 -53.00
N ASN A 160 -14.59 -6.68 -51.70
CA ASN A 160 -15.61 -7.63 -51.20
C ASN A 160 -15.96 -7.39 -49.71
N LYS A 161 -17.26 -7.19 -49.41
CA LYS A 161 -17.79 -7.07 -48.03
C LYS A 161 -17.30 -8.17 -47.08
N THR A 162 -17.39 -9.44 -47.50
CA THR A 162 -16.96 -10.59 -46.70
C THR A 162 -15.45 -10.54 -46.42
N ARG A 163 -14.64 -10.05 -47.36
CA ARG A 163 -13.20 -9.91 -47.18
C ARG A 163 -12.84 -8.77 -46.22
N PHE A 164 -13.55 -7.64 -46.33
CA PHE A 164 -13.45 -6.53 -45.39
C PHE A 164 -13.85 -6.96 -43.97
N CYS A 165 -14.98 -7.66 -43.81
CA CYS A 165 -15.42 -8.10 -42.49
C CYS A 165 -14.58 -9.24 -41.92
N ASN A 166 -14.03 -10.14 -42.73
CA ASN A 166 -13.03 -11.11 -42.25
C ASN A 166 -11.73 -10.45 -41.76
N LEU A 167 -11.38 -9.26 -42.27
CA LEU A 167 -10.22 -8.47 -41.81
C LEU A 167 -10.52 -7.72 -40.50
N LEU A 168 -11.77 -7.31 -40.28
CA LEU A 168 -12.20 -6.66 -39.03
C LEU A 168 -12.72 -7.64 -37.97
N ASN A 169 -13.00 -8.90 -38.31
CA ASN A 169 -13.53 -9.86 -37.35
C ASN A 169 -12.53 -10.14 -36.21
N ILE A 170 -13.06 -10.33 -35.00
CA ILE A 170 -12.37 -11.02 -33.90
C ILE A 170 -12.96 -12.42 -33.83
N GLN A 171 -12.11 -13.45 -33.74
CA GLN A 171 -12.57 -14.85 -33.76
C GLN A 171 -13.35 -15.25 -32.49
N ASP A 172 -13.19 -14.51 -31.41
CA ASP A 172 -13.97 -14.63 -30.19
C ASP A 172 -15.19 -13.70 -30.26
N GLU A 173 -16.36 -14.28 -30.54
CA GLU A 173 -17.64 -13.56 -30.68
C GLU A 173 -18.06 -12.84 -29.39
N ASP A 174 -17.56 -13.26 -28.22
CA ASP A 174 -17.84 -12.57 -26.95
C ASP A 174 -17.14 -11.19 -26.86
N TYR A 175 -16.10 -10.93 -27.66
CA TYR A 175 -15.26 -9.72 -27.57
C TYR A 175 -15.31 -8.80 -28.80
N CYS A 176 -16.03 -9.18 -29.85
CA CYS A 176 -16.25 -8.30 -31.00
C CYS A 176 -17.29 -7.20 -30.67
N PHE A 177 -17.18 -6.01 -31.29
CA PHE A 177 -18.20 -4.97 -31.14
C PHE A 177 -19.40 -5.24 -32.08
N PRO A 178 -20.67 -5.14 -31.60
CA PRO A 178 -21.12 -4.57 -30.33
C PRO A 178 -21.34 -5.57 -29.19
N ASP A 179 -21.17 -6.87 -29.40
CA ASP A 179 -21.60 -7.90 -28.45
C ASP A 179 -20.74 -7.94 -27.18
N VAL A 180 -19.48 -7.48 -27.26
CA VAL A 180 -18.63 -7.18 -26.10
C VAL A 180 -19.27 -6.23 -25.07
N LEU A 181 -20.15 -5.31 -25.50
CA LEU A 181 -20.88 -4.42 -24.58
C LEU A 181 -22.16 -5.04 -24.03
N LYS A 182 -22.73 -6.02 -24.74
CA LYS A 182 -23.94 -6.75 -24.31
C LYS A 182 -23.61 -7.93 -23.39
N ASN A 183 -22.39 -8.45 -23.46
CA ASN A 183 -21.97 -9.61 -22.70
C ASN A 183 -21.95 -9.33 -21.18
N THR A 184 -22.99 -9.76 -20.49
CA THR A 184 -23.14 -9.53 -19.05
C THR A 184 -22.10 -10.29 -18.21
N ASN A 185 -21.47 -11.35 -18.73
CA ASN A 185 -20.42 -12.06 -18.00
C ASN A 185 -19.10 -11.27 -18.00
N LEU A 186 -18.78 -10.62 -19.13
CA LEU A 186 -17.64 -9.72 -19.24
C LEU A 186 -17.86 -8.44 -18.41
N ASN A 187 -19.01 -7.79 -18.59
CA ASN A 187 -19.23 -6.43 -18.09
C ASN A 187 -19.62 -6.34 -16.60
N ARG A 188 -20.08 -7.42 -15.96
CA ARG A 188 -20.68 -7.38 -14.61
C ARG A 188 -19.78 -6.89 -13.47
N ASN A 189 -18.45 -7.04 -13.60
CA ASN A 189 -17.49 -6.66 -12.54
C ASN A 189 -16.42 -5.67 -13.04
N LEU A 190 -16.70 -4.96 -14.14
CA LEU A 190 -15.84 -3.87 -14.62
C LEU A 190 -15.57 -2.84 -13.51
N GLY A 191 -14.30 -2.50 -13.28
CA GLY A 191 -13.90 -1.54 -12.24
C GLY A 191 -13.93 -2.06 -10.81
N SER A 192 -14.15 -3.37 -10.61
CA SER A 192 -14.02 -3.99 -9.28
C SER A 192 -12.75 -4.83 -9.23
N VAL A 193 -11.93 -4.65 -8.19
CA VAL A 193 -10.89 -5.65 -7.86
C VAL A 193 -11.61 -6.96 -7.59
N VAL A 194 -11.36 -7.95 -8.45
CA VAL A 194 -12.16 -9.17 -8.48
C VAL A 194 -11.94 -9.94 -7.17
N ALA A 195 -12.96 -9.97 -6.33
CA ALA A 195 -12.99 -10.87 -5.19
C ALA A 195 -13.04 -12.32 -5.70
N ASP A 196 -12.31 -13.24 -5.05
CA ASP A 196 -12.39 -14.65 -5.40
C ASP A 196 -13.77 -15.25 -5.09
N LYS A 197 -13.95 -16.54 -5.42
CA LYS A 197 -15.18 -17.30 -5.13
C LYS A 197 -15.54 -17.37 -3.64
N LYS A 198 -14.67 -16.90 -2.73
CA LYS A 198 -14.90 -16.83 -1.27
C LYS A 198 -15.10 -15.39 -0.78
N GLY A 199 -15.10 -14.39 -1.66
CA GLY A 199 -15.25 -12.97 -1.33
C GLY A 199 -13.94 -12.25 -0.98
N CYS A 200 -12.78 -12.89 -1.17
CA CYS A 200 -11.48 -12.35 -0.79
C CYS A 200 -10.89 -11.44 -1.89
N LEU A 201 -10.59 -10.18 -1.56
CA LEU A 201 -10.02 -9.18 -2.46
C LEU A 201 -8.67 -9.66 -2.99
N GLN A 202 -8.55 -9.93 -4.30
CA GLN A 202 -7.31 -10.44 -4.89
C GLN A 202 -6.34 -9.30 -5.20
N LEU A 203 -5.22 -9.20 -4.49
CA LEU A 203 -4.13 -8.26 -4.78
C LEU A 203 -2.84 -9.00 -5.13
N CYS A 204 -2.02 -8.44 -6.00
CA CYS A 204 -0.67 -8.94 -6.26
C CYS A 204 0.35 -7.97 -5.69
N LEU A 205 1.61 -8.40 -5.59
CA LEU A 205 2.66 -7.60 -4.95
C LEU A 205 3.84 -7.37 -5.89
N ARG A 206 4.62 -6.33 -5.58
CA ARG A 206 5.96 -6.10 -6.14
C ARG A 206 6.93 -5.86 -4.99
N GLU A 207 7.98 -6.67 -4.88
CA GLU A 207 9.10 -6.39 -3.96
C GLU A 207 9.83 -5.12 -4.43
N VAL A 208 10.14 -4.20 -3.51
CA VAL A 208 10.83 -2.93 -3.83
C VAL A 208 12.08 -2.68 -2.98
N ALA A 209 12.25 -3.42 -1.89
CA ALA A 209 13.48 -3.48 -1.10
C ALA A 209 13.55 -4.83 -0.39
N ASN A 210 14.76 -5.33 -0.15
CA ASN A 210 15.02 -6.58 0.59
C ASN A 210 16.36 -6.50 1.35
N GLY A 211 16.66 -7.51 2.17
CA GLY A 211 17.88 -7.56 2.98
C GLY A 211 17.89 -6.61 4.18
N LEU A 212 16.72 -6.09 4.58
CA LEU A 212 16.58 -5.05 5.61
C LEU A 212 16.50 -5.66 7.03
N ARG A 213 17.12 -4.98 7.99
CA ARG A 213 17.08 -5.35 9.41
C ARG A 213 15.81 -4.85 10.10
N ASN A 214 14.82 -5.73 10.17
CA ASN A 214 13.48 -5.47 10.70
C ASN A 214 12.95 -4.07 10.33
N PRO A 215 12.58 -3.83 9.06
CA PRO A 215 12.18 -2.51 8.58
C PRO A 215 10.88 -2.08 9.25
N VAL A 216 10.98 -1.06 10.11
CA VAL A 216 9.86 -0.56 10.92
C VAL A 216 9.10 0.55 10.22
N LEU A 217 9.75 1.33 9.35
CA LEU A 217 9.18 2.55 8.79
C LEU A 217 9.61 2.74 7.33
N MET A 218 8.70 3.27 6.53
CA MET A 218 8.98 3.97 5.29
C MET A 218 8.17 5.27 5.30
N VAL A 219 8.80 6.39 4.90
CA VAL A 219 8.12 7.69 4.71
C VAL A 219 8.65 8.40 3.47
N HIS A 220 7.86 9.32 2.91
CA HIS A 220 8.28 10.26 1.87
C HIS A 220 8.49 11.67 2.45
N ALA A 221 9.31 12.49 1.78
CA ALA A 221 9.65 13.84 2.25
C ALA A 221 8.64 14.95 1.86
N ASN A 222 7.66 14.62 0.99
CA ASN A 222 6.66 15.56 0.46
C ASN A 222 7.31 16.79 -0.23
N ASP A 223 8.46 16.58 -0.88
CA ASP A 223 9.30 17.57 -1.54
C ASP A 223 9.26 17.46 -3.09
N ASN A 224 8.39 16.61 -3.62
CA ASN A 224 8.21 16.19 -5.02
C ASN A 224 9.38 15.36 -5.57
N THR A 225 10.26 14.83 -4.72
CA THR A 225 11.41 14.03 -5.16
C THR A 225 11.11 12.53 -5.28
N HIS A 226 9.96 12.08 -4.76
CA HIS A 226 9.52 10.69 -4.67
C HIS A 226 10.58 9.76 -4.02
N ARG A 227 11.46 10.31 -3.17
CA ARG A 227 12.41 9.55 -2.36
C ARG A 227 11.69 8.88 -1.20
N MET A 228 12.03 7.61 -0.98
CA MET A 228 11.52 6.82 0.14
C MET A 228 12.62 6.67 1.18
N PHE A 229 12.31 6.97 2.44
CA PHE A 229 13.23 6.89 3.57
C PHE A 229 12.82 5.69 4.43
N VAL A 230 13.61 4.62 4.39
CA VAL A 230 13.29 3.32 4.98
C VAL A 230 14.16 3.09 6.21
N ALA A 231 13.54 2.95 7.39
CA ALA A 231 14.25 2.79 8.65
C ALA A 231 14.28 1.34 9.15
N GLU A 232 15.47 0.87 9.49
CA GLU A 232 15.74 -0.38 10.21
C GLU A 232 15.59 -0.15 11.72
N GLN A 233 15.02 -1.13 12.46
CA GLN A 233 14.80 -1.02 13.91
C GLN A 233 16.09 -0.71 14.71
N VAL A 234 17.26 -1.08 14.17
CA VAL A 234 18.59 -0.75 14.74
C VAL A 234 18.97 0.73 14.65
N GLY A 235 18.15 1.61 14.07
CA GLY A 235 18.45 3.05 13.99
C GLY A 235 19.30 3.46 12.78
N ILE A 236 19.08 2.81 11.64
CA ILE A 236 19.66 3.21 10.35
C ILE A 236 18.52 3.55 9.39
N ILE A 237 18.61 4.69 8.70
CA ILE A 237 17.63 5.14 7.72
C ILE A 237 18.28 5.17 6.35
N TRP A 238 17.74 4.40 5.40
CA TRP A 238 18.22 4.31 4.02
C TRP A 238 17.40 5.22 3.09
N VAL A 239 18.05 5.80 2.08
CA VAL A 239 17.37 6.52 0.99
C VAL A 239 17.23 5.60 -0.22
N TYR A 240 16.00 5.45 -0.70
CA TYR A 240 15.67 4.85 -1.99
C TYR A 240 15.20 5.95 -2.95
N LEU A 241 15.69 5.90 -4.18
CA LEU A 241 15.37 6.83 -5.25
C LEU A 241 14.18 6.32 -6.10
N PRO A 242 13.53 7.18 -6.92
CA PRO A 242 12.41 6.77 -7.77
C PRO A 242 12.75 5.72 -8.84
N ASP A 243 14.04 5.55 -9.16
CA ASP A 243 14.54 4.48 -10.05
C ASP A 243 14.66 3.11 -9.33
N GLY A 244 14.24 3.03 -8.06
CA GLY A 244 14.34 1.85 -7.20
C GLY A 244 15.71 1.66 -6.55
N SER A 245 16.75 2.42 -6.95
CA SER A 245 18.10 2.25 -6.39
C SER A 245 18.18 2.79 -4.95
N ARG A 246 18.95 2.10 -4.10
CA ARG A 246 19.29 2.56 -2.76
C ARG A 246 20.61 3.32 -2.79
N LEU A 247 20.77 4.34 -1.95
CA LEU A 247 22.09 4.91 -1.70
C LEU A 247 22.95 3.98 -0.82
N GLU A 248 24.27 4.00 -1.04
CA GLU A 248 25.25 3.23 -0.26
C GLU A 248 25.48 3.83 1.14
N GLU A 249 25.42 5.15 1.26
CA GLU A 249 25.45 5.89 2.53
C GLU A 249 24.02 6.08 3.08
N PRO A 250 23.78 5.90 4.38
CA PRO A 250 22.47 6.12 4.99
C PRO A 250 22.14 7.61 5.14
N PHE A 251 20.85 7.92 5.19
CA PHE A 251 20.34 9.23 5.59
C PHE A 251 20.74 9.57 7.02
N LEU A 252 20.55 8.62 7.94
CA LEU A 252 20.87 8.75 9.36
C LEU A 252 21.34 7.39 9.90
N ASP A 253 22.37 7.41 10.75
CA ASP A 253 22.86 6.25 11.50
C ASP A 253 23.06 6.67 12.96
N ILE A 254 22.16 6.20 13.82
CA ILE A 254 22.14 6.47 15.27
C ILE A 254 22.11 5.16 16.09
N LYS A 255 22.59 4.05 15.51
CA LYS A 255 22.56 2.71 16.15
C LYS A 255 23.26 2.64 17.52
N ASN A 256 24.16 3.59 17.81
CA ASN A 256 24.87 3.69 19.08
C ASN A 256 24.05 4.40 20.18
N LEU A 257 22.95 5.08 19.80
CA LEU A 257 22.02 5.78 20.71
C LEU A 257 20.75 4.97 20.95
N VAL A 258 20.36 4.17 19.96
CA VAL A 258 19.12 3.38 19.94
C VAL A 258 19.27 2.12 20.80
N LEU A 259 18.32 1.90 21.72
CA LEU A 259 18.19 0.68 22.49
C LEU A 259 17.42 -0.36 21.66
N ALA A 260 18.15 -1.22 20.96
CA ALA A 260 17.59 -2.37 20.23
C ALA A 260 18.32 -3.66 20.61
N THR A 261 17.58 -4.77 20.80
CA THR A 261 18.16 -6.08 21.16
C THR A 261 17.93 -7.11 20.05
N PRO A 262 18.69 -8.23 20.01
CA PRO A 262 18.44 -9.30 19.05
C PRO A 262 17.25 -10.19 19.42
N TRP A 263 16.52 -9.91 20.49
CA TRP A 263 15.40 -10.74 20.94
C TRP A 263 14.25 -10.68 19.92
N VAL A 264 13.60 -11.82 19.72
CA VAL A 264 12.51 -11.94 18.75
C VAL A 264 11.27 -11.24 19.32
N GLY A 265 10.72 -10.28 18.57
CA GLY A 265 9.56 -9.49 19.00
C GLY A 265 9.85 -8.43 20.08
N ASP A 266 11.12 -8.05 20.30
CA ASP A 266 11.42 -6.86 21.13
C ASP A 266 10.88 -5.61 20.42
N GLU A 267 10.05 -4.84 21.10
CA GLU A 267 9.43 -3.63 20.57
C GLU A 267 10.39 -2.43 20.59
N ARG A 268 11.50 -2.49 21.33
CA ARG A 268 12.41 -1.35 21.48
C ARG A 268 13.32 -1.17 20.26
N GLY A 269 13.59 0.08 19.93
CA GLY A 269 14.52 0.44 18.86
C GLY A 269 14.23 1.81 18.29
N PHE A 270 14.55 2.01 17.01
CA PHE A 270 13.97 3.08 16.22
C PHE A 270 12.53 2.69 15.86
N LEU A 271 11.57 3.60 16.02
CA LEU A 271 10.13 3.25 15.94
C LEU A 271 9.34 4.15 14.99
N GLY A 272 9.77 5.39 14.76
CA GLY A 272 9.06 6.30 13.86
C GLY A 272 9.83 7.55 13.49
N MET A 273 9.34 8.20 12.44
CA MET A 273 9.84 9.48 11.96
C MET A 273 8.77 10.16 11.11
N ALA A 274 8.78 11.48 11.11
CA ALA A 274 7.99 12.30 10.19
C ALA A 274 8.83 13.47 9.68
N PHE A 275 8.70 13.80 8.40
CA PHE A 275 9.20 15.08 7.87
C PHE A 275 8.27 16.21 8.29
N HIS A 276 8.81 17.42 8.50
CA HIS A 276 7.98 18.59 8.72
C HIS A 276 7.13 18.89 7.47
N PRO A 277 5.87 19.38 7.59
CA PRO A 277 5.05 19.74 6.42
C PRO A 277 5.69 20.80 5.51
N LYS A 278 6.65 21.56 6.05
CA LYS A 278 7.48 22.57 5.35
C LYS A 278 8.93 22.10 5.13
N PHE A 279 9.20 20.78 5.09
CA PHE A 279 10.56 20.22 5.00
C PHE A 279 11.38 20.78 3.83
N LYS A 280 10.73 21.03 2.69
CA LYS A 280 11.34 21.66 1.51
C LYS A 280 12.00 23.03 1.82
N ASP A 281 11.44 23.77 2.77
CA ASP A 281 11.87 25.13 3.12
C ASP A 281 12.77 25.16 4.36
N ASN A 282 12.47 24.31 5.37
CA ASN A 282 13.14 24.34 6.67
C ASN A 282 14.08 23.16 6.95
N GLY A 283 14.08 22.13 6.11
CA GLY A 283 14.93 20.95 6.24
C GLY A 283 14.67 20.07 7.48
N LYS A 284 13.59 20.32 8.23
CA LYS A 284 13.31 19.66 9.52
C LYS A 284 12.63 18.31 9.39
N PHE A 285 13.03 17.37 10.23
CA PHE A 285 12.33 16.10 10.45
C PHE A 285 12.43 15.68 11.92
N TYR A 286 11.61 14.72 12.31
CA TYR A 286 11.46 14.28 13.69
C TYR A 286 11.60 12.76 13.78
N ILE A 287 12.20 12.26 14.86
CA ILE A 287 12.43 10.82 15.09
C ILE A 287 11.86 10.39 16.45
N TYR A 288 11.43 9.13 16.54
CA TYR A 288 10.98 8.44 17.76
C TYR A 288 11.83 7.18 17.95
N TYR A 289 12.47 7.05 19.11
CA TYR A 289 13.25 5.86 19.42
C TYR A 289 13.37 5.58 20.92
N SER A 290 13.48 4.30 21.26
CA SER A 290 13.85 3.82 22.59
C SER A 290 15.34 4.06 22.84
N PHE A 291 15.70 4.53 24.02
CA PHE A 291 17.09 4.67 24.46
C PHE A 291 17.21 4.37 25.96
N GLN A 292 18.44 4.14 26.41
CA GLN A 292 18.75 4.00 27.84
C GLN A 292 19.61 5.19 28.30
N ASP A 293 19.19 5.88 29.36
CA ASP A 293 19.92 7.03 29.88
C ASP A 293 21.12 6.64 30.77
N LYS A 294 21.90 7.64 31.21
CA LYS A 294 23.10 7.43 32.04
C LYS A 294 22.80 6.79 33.40
N LYS A 295 21.56 6.83 33.89
CA LYS A 295 21.10 6.17 35.12
C LYS A 295 20.54 4.77 34.86
N LYS A 296 20.62 4.28 33.62
CA LYS A 296 20.03 3.01 33.13
C LYS A 296 18.51 2.99 33.14
N VAL A 297 17.86 4.16 33.08
CA VAL A 297 16.40 4.25 32.89
C VAL A 297 16.10 4.11 31.41
N GLU A 298 15.20 3.19 31.05
CA GLU A 298 14.69 3.05 29.69
C GLU A 298 13.65 4.15 29.41
N LYS A 299 13.75 4.76 28.23
CA LYS A 299 12.97 5.92 27.82
C LYS A 299 12.67 5.85 26.33
N ILE A 300 11.57 6.47 25.92
CA ILE A 300 11.40 6.93 24.54
C ILE A 300 11.87 8.38 24.42
N ARG A 301 12.52 8.72 23.32
CA ARG A 301 12.87 10.10 22.94
C ARG A 301 12.21 10.48 21.62
N ILE A 302 11.69 11.70 21.59
CA ILE A 302 11.26 12.41 20.41
C ILE A 302 12.22 13.58 20.18
N SER A 303 12.92 13.58 19.05
CA SER A 303 13.90 14.61 18.70
C SER A 303 13.61 15.24 17.34
N GLU A 304 13.85 16.55 17.22
CA GLU A 304 13.95 17.29 15.95
C GLU A 304 15.38 17.20 15.41
N LEU A 305 15.53 17.04 14.11
CA LEU A 305 16.81 17.10 13.38
C LEU A 305 16.62 17.90 12.09
N THR A 306 17.74 18.29 11.47
CA THR A 306 17.77 18.94 10.15
C THR A 306 18.55 18.11 9.13
N VAL A 307 18.17 18.24 7.86
CA VAL A 307 18.95 17.72 6.72
C VAL A 307 20.27 18.49 6.58
N SER A 308 21.33 17.83 6.13
CA SER A 308 22.62 18.46 5.90
C SER A 308 22.48 19.54 4.82
N ALA A 309 22.89 20.76 5.14
CA ALA A 309 22.98 21.87 4.18
C ALA A 309 23.86 21.55 2.96
N SER A 310 24.70 20.51 3.03
CA SER A 310 25.54 20.06 1.91
C SER A 310 24.91 18.97 1.04
N ASP A 311 24.01 18.13 1.57
CA ASP A 311 23.46 16.95 0.88
C ASP A 311 22.05 16.62 1.38
N LEU A 312 21.06 16.76 0.51
CA LEU A 312 19.66 16.48 0.83
C LEU A 312 19.37 15.01 1.16
N ASN A 313 20.30 14.10 0.91
CA ASN A 313 20.18 12.67 1.20
C ASN A 313 20.88 12.27 2.52
N ARG A 314 21.29 13.24 3.34
CA ARG A 314 21.97 12.99 4.62
C ARG A 314 21.47 13.93 5.70
N ALA A 315 21.18 13.42 6.88
CA ALA A 315 20.88 14.20 8.07
C ALA A 315 22.14 14.82 8.69
N ASP A 316 21.98 15.98 9.34
CA ASP A 316 22.97 16.46 10.30
C ASP A 316 22.63 15.93 11.70
N ALA A 317 23.26 14.83 12.08
CA ALA A 317 23.10 14.23 13.41
C ALA A 317 23.54 15.16 14.57
N SER A 318 24.36 16.19 14.31
CA SER A 318 24.75 17.18 15.33
C SER A 318 23.68 18.24 15.60
N SER A 319 22.67 18.33 14.72
CA SER A 319 21.52 19.24 14.88
C SER A 319 20.41 18.70 15.79
N GLU A 320 20.60 17.54 16.45
CA GLU A 320 19.58 16.89 17.29
C GLU A 320 19.14 17.83 18.44
N ARG A 321 17.86 18.20 18.40
CA ARG A 321 17.17 18.95 19.45
C ARG A 321 16.09 18.06 20.07
N ASN A 322 16.40 17.52 21.24
CA ASN A 322 15.45 16.75 22.05
C ASN A 322 14.19 17.59 22.32
N LEU A 323 13.02 17.06 21.95
CA LEU A 323 11.72 17.66 22.21
C LEU A 323 11.08 17.11 23.49
N LEU A 324 11.09 15.78 23.64
CA LEU A 324 10.39 15.10 24.72
C LEU A 324 11.08 13.77 25.04
N GLU A 325 11.26 13.49 26.33
CA GLU A 325 11.58 12.16 26.87
C GLU A 325 10.45 11.69 27.78
N ILE A 326 10.11 10.41 27.69
CA ILE A 326 9.12 9.76 28.57
C ILE A 326 9.77 8.48 29.10
N GLU A 327 9.69 8.27 30.42
CA GLU A 327 10.24 7.08 31.09
C GLU A 327 9.35 5.88 30.86
N GLU A 328 9.96 4.76 30.47
CA GLU A 328 9.26 3.51 30.12
C GLU A 328 9.38 2.51 31.28
N PRO A 329 8.27 2.16 31.96
CA PRO A 329 8.31 1.27 33.13
C PRO A 329 8.39 -0.23 32.78
N ALA A 330 8.42 -0.57 31.49
CA ALA A 330 8.72 -1.90 30.95
C ALA A 330 9.34 -1.80 29.55
N ALA A 331 9.81 -2.95 29.04
CA ALA A 331 10.49 -3.08 27.76
C ALA A 331 9.56 -3.28 26.55
N ASN A 332 8.27 -3.00 26.69
CA ASN A 332 7.24 -3.28 25.69
C ASN A 332 6.08 -2.27 25.80
N HIS A 333 5.22 -2.23 24.79
CA HIS A 333 4.23 -1.19 24.53
C HIS A 333 4.84 0.22 24.38
N ASN A 334 5.83 0.33 23.49
CA ASN A 334 6.55 1.59 23.27
C ASN A 334 5.87 2.53 22.26
N GLY A 335 4.77 2.13 21.63
CA GLY A 335 4.12 2.88 20.54
C GLY A 335 5.10 3.20 19.41
N GLY A 336 5.11 4.46 18.96
CA GLY A 336 6.21 4.98 18.14
C GLY A 336 5.81 5.68 16.84
N GLN A 337 4.53 5.75 16.50
CA GLN A 337 4.11 6.57 15.37
C GLN A 337 4.34 8.08 15.68
N ILE A 338 4.89 8.78 14.69
CA ILE A 338 4.83 10.24 14.58
C ILE A 338 4.13 10.56 13.25
N LEU A 339 3.23 11.54 13.24
CA LEU A 339 2.68 12.11 12.01
C LEU A 339 2.33 13.58 12.23
N PHE A 340 2.08 14.31 11.13
CA PHE A 340 1.50 15.64 11.18
C PHE A 340 0.03 15.59 10.79
N GLY A 341 -0.82 16.24 11.58
CA GLY A 341 -2.21 16.47 11.21
C GLY A 341 -2.34 17.55 10.13
N LEU A 342 -3.52 17.65 9.51
CA LEU A 342 -3.83 18.72 8.55
C LEU A 342 -3.95 20.10 9.20
N ASP A 343 -4.02 20.14 10.54
CA ASP A 343 -3.90 21.34 11.37
C ASP A 343 -2.45 21.83 11.54
N GLY A 344 -1.47 21.08 11.01
CA GLY A 344 -0.05 21.43 11.05
C GLY A 344 0.66 21.03 12.37
N TYR A 345 -0.05 20.42 13.32
CA TYR A 345 0.55 19.98 14.57
C TYR A 345 1.10 18.55 14.48
N MET A 346 2.10 18.25 15.31
CA MET A 346 2.70 16.93 15.38
C MET A 346 1.95 16.06 16.40
N TYR A 347 1.55 14.87 15.97
CA TYR A 347 0.92 13.86 16.80
C TYR A 347 1.92 12.76 17.17
N LEU A 348 1.91 12.33 18.42
CA LEU A 348 2.77 11.27 18.97
C LEU A 348 1.92 10.17 19.58
N PHE A 349 2.21 8.92 19.26
CA PHE A 349 1.45 7.76 19.72
C PHE A 349 2.31 6.93 20.66
N THR A 350 1.95 6.95 21.95
CA THR A 350 2.70 6.32 23.04
C THR A 350 1.87 5.19 23.64
N GLY A 351 2.44 3.98 23.73
CA GLY A 351 1.80 2.89 24.45
C GLY A 351 1.79 3.10 25.97
N ASP A 352 1.10 2.24 26.70
CA ASP A 352 0.84 2.35 28.14
C ASP A 352 2.08 2.12 29.04
N GLY A 353 3.23 1.77 28.46
CA GLY A 353 4.47 1.44 29.17
C GLY A 353 4.58 -0.02 29.63
N GLY A 354 3.71 -0.89 29.14
CA GLY A 354 3.91 -2.33 29.13
C GLY A 354 3.38 -3.10 30.33
N LYS A 355 3.76 -4.39 30.38
CA LYS A 355 3.20 -5.43 31.28
C LYS A 355 1.71 -5.72 31.05
N ALA A 356 1.28 -6.89 31.49
CA ALA A 356 -0.09 -7.33 31.33
C ALA A 356 -1.06 -6.44 32.11
N GLY A 357 -2.02 -5.83 31.41
CA GLY A 357 -3.11 -5.07 32.01
C GLY A 357 -2.72 -3.76 32.70
N ASP A 358 -1.74 -3.02 32.16
CA ASP A 358 -1.35 -1.66 32.57
C ASP A 358 -1.37 -1.46 34.12
N PRO A 359 -0.47 -2.13 34.86
CA PRO A 359 -0.53 -2.21 36.33
C PRO A 359 -0.16 -0.90 37.06
N PHE A 360 -0.01 0.22 36.33
CA PHE A 360 0.59 1.44 36.84
C PHE A 360 -0.43 2.36 37.54
N GLY A 361 -0.40 2.34 38.87
CA GLY A 361 -1.29 3.14 39.70
C GLY A 361 -2.71 2.58 39.79
N LYS A 362 -3.67 3.43 40.16
CA LYS A 362 -5.05 3.00 40.47
C LYS A 362 -5.85 2.55 39.25
N PHE A 363 -5.58 3.17 38.09
CA PHE A 363 -6.40 3.05 36.88
C PHE A 363 -5.58 2.69 35.63
N GLY A 364 -4.28 2.46 35.78
CA GLY A 364 -3.33 2.36 34.67
C GLY A 364 -2.83 3.73 34.19
N ASN A 365 -1.71 3.72 33.46
CA ASN A 365 -1.20 4.86 32.70
C ASN A 365 -2.21 5.33 31.65
N ALA A 366 -2.86 4.42 30.92
CA ALA A 366 -3.73 4.74 29.80
C ALA A 366 -4.92 5.64 30.19
N GLN A 367 -5.59 5.34 31.31
CA GLN A 367 -6.65 6.20 31.87
C GLN A 367 -6.12 7.40 32.69
N ASN A 368 -4.85 7.39 33.12
CA ASN A 368 -4.26 8.49 33.86
C ASN A 368 -3.86 9.66 32.95
N LYS A 369 -4.66 10.72 32.90
CA LYS A 369 -4.38 11.95 32.14
C LYS A 369 -3.13 12.72 32.61
N SER A 370 -2.63 12.47 33.82
CA SER A 370 -1.34 13.04 34.29
C SER A 370 -0.11 12.30 33.75
N SER A 371 -0.30 11.13 33.12
CA SER A 371 0.75 10.40 32.41
C SER A 371 0.81 10.81 30.93
N LEU A 372 1.99 10.64 30.32
CA LEU A 372 2.19 10.74 28.88
C LEU A 372 2.15 9.38 28.18
N LEU A 373 2.01 8.27 28.91
CA LEU A 373 1.92 6.90 28.39
C LEU A 373 0.46 6.47 28.20
N GLY A 374 0.17 5.67 27.17
CA GLY A 374 -1.17 5.25 26.78
C GLY A 374 -2.00 6.45 26.31
N LYS A 375 -1.43 7.22 25.38
CA LYS A 375 -1.93 8.52 24.90
C LYS A 375 -1.70 8.69 23.39
N VAL A 376 -2.55 9.53 22.82
CA VAL A 376 -2.20 10.33 21.64
C VAL A 376 -1.89 11.74 22.14
N LEU A 377 -0.65 12.19 21.94
CA LEU A 377 -0.21 13.55 22.26
C LEU A 377 -0.26 14.42 21.00
N ARG A 378 -0.46 15.73 21.16
CA ARG A 378 -0.46 16.71 20.06
C ARG A 378 0.29 17.97 20.48
N ILE A 379 1.36 18.30 19.78
CA ILE A 379 2.25 19.42 20.11
C ILE A 379 2.59 20.29 18.89
N ASP A 380 2.94 21.54 19.15
CA ASP A 380 3.33 22.54 18.16
C ASP A 380 4.85 22.72 18.15
N VAL A 381 5.48 22.33 17.03
CA VAL A 381 6.93 22.39 16.82
C VAL A 381 7.42 23.65 16.09
N ASP A 382 6.49 24.43 15.52
CA ASP A 382 6.76 25.73 14.89
C ASP A 382 6.68 26.88 15.93
N GLY A 383 5.87 26.71 16.99
CA GLY A 383 5.66 27.70 18.04
C GLY A 383 6.78 27.78 19.09
N GLN A 384 7.15 29.01 19.47
CA GLN A 384 7.96 29.26 20.67
C GLN A 384 7.10 29.12 21.93
N SER A 385 7.62 28.44 22.96
CA SER A 385 6.93 28.29 24.25
C SER A 385 7.41 29.30 25.30
N SER A 386 6.47 29.85 26.07
CA SER A 386 6.75 30.81 27.15
C SER A 386 7.48 30.19 28.34
N ASP A 387 7.38 28.88 28.52
CA ASP A 387 8.04 28.11 29.60
C ASP A 387 9.42 27.54 29.21
N ARG A 388 9.99 28.00 28.08
CA ARG A 388 11.23 27.49 27.47
C ARG A 388 11.19 26.01 27.04
N LYS A 389 10.02 25.35 26.99
CA LYS A 389 9.90 24.05 26.32
C LYS A 389 10.32 24.15 24.85
N PRO A 390 10.87 23.07 24.27
CA PRO A 390 11.26 23.01 22.86
C PRO A 390 10.07 22.94 21.88
N TYR A 391 8.84 22.83 22.39
CA TYR A 391 7.57 22.86 21.65
C TYR A 391 6.53 23.65 22.45
N ARG A 392 5.50 24.16 21.77
CA ARG A 392 4.32 24.80 22.37
C ARG A 392 3.14 23.82 22.47
N ILE A 393 2.21 24.07 23.38
CA ILE A 393 0.92 23.37 23.42
C ILE A 393 -0.08 24.09 22.47
N PRO A 394 -0.72 23.38 21.53
CA PRO A 394 -1.82 23.93 20.75
C PRO A 394 -2.92 24.49 21.66
N PRO A 395 -3.38 25.75 21.47
CA PRO A 395 -4.30 26.40 22.39
C PRO A 395 -5.65 25.68 22.50
N ASP A 396 -6.01 24.89 21.49
CA ASP A 396 -7.24 24.12 21.45
C ASP A 396 -7.10 22.68 21.99
N ASN A 397 -5.94 22.25 22.51
CA ASN A 397 -5.79 20.90 23.08
C ASN A 397 -6.84 20.67 24.20
N PRO A 398 -7.52 19.50 24.21
CA PRO A 398 -8.76 19.28 24.97
C PRO A 398 -8.59 19.28 26.49
N PHE A 399 -7.37 19.05 26.99
CA PHE A 399 -7.07 19.02 28.43
C PHE A 399 -6.09 20.12 28.87
N SER A 400 -5.87 21.14 28.04
CA SER A 400 -4.93 22.24 28.32
C SER A 400 -5.28 23.05 29.59
N SER A 401 -6.56 23.09 29.96
CA SER A 401 -7.07 23.77 31.16
C SER A 401 -7.34 22.85 32.36
N ASP A 402 -7.10 21.54 32.26
CA ASP A 402 -7.27 20.61 33.38
C ASP A 402 -5.94 20.49 34.18
N PRO A 403 -5.85 21.01 35.41
CA PRO A 403 -4.61 20.96 36.21
C PRO A 403 -4.21 19.54 36.65
N LYS A 404 -5.05 18.53 36.40
CA LYS A 404 -4.76 17.11 36.65
C LYS A 404 -4.33 16.35 35.38
N ALA A 405 -4.35 17.02 34.23
CA ALA A 405 -3.95 16.44 32.96
C ALA A 405 -2.60 17.00 32.49
N ARG A 406 -1.94 16.26 31.60
CA ARG A 406 -0.83 16.75 30.79
C ARG A 406 -1.41 17.53 29.62
N PRO A 407 -1.05 18.82 29.43
CA PRO A 407 -1.60 19.65 28.35
C PRO A 407 -1.19 19.16 26.95
N GLU A 408 -0.17 18.29 26.87
CA GLU A 408 0.23 17.59 25.66
C GLU A 408 -0.83 16.57 25.16
N VAL A 409 -1.75 16.10 26.01
CA VAL A 409 -2.70 15.02 25.70
C VAL A 409 -3.82 15.50 24.78
N TYR A 410 -3.99 14.80 23.66
CA TYR A 410 -5.10 14.97 22.72
C TYR A 410 -6.16 13.88 22.87
N ALA A 411 -5.75 12.62 23.05
CA ALA A 411 -6.62 11.50 23.35
C ALA A 411 -5.91 10.51 24.30
N TYR A 412 -6.67 9.63 24.95
CA TYR A 412 -6.16 8.74 25.98
C TYR A 412 -6.90 7.40 26.01
N GLY A 413 -6.51 6.50 26.90
CA GLY A 413 -7.12 5.18 27.00
C GLY A 413 -6.75 4.23 25.87
N VAL A 414 -5.54 4.37 25.31
CA VAL A 414 -4.98 3.50 24.26
C VAL A 414 -3.93 2.57 24.87
N ARG A 415 -3.72 1.38 24.29
CA ARG A 415 -2.81 0.35 24.83
C ARG A 415 -1.42 0.40 24.23
N ASN A 416 -1.31 0.10 22.94
CA ASN A 416 -0.08 0.11 22.16
C ASN A 416 -0.41 0.35 20.67
N MET A 417 -0.85 1.56 20.34
CA MET A 417 -1.08 1.98 18.96
C MET A 417 0.22 1.95 18.17
N TRP A 418 0.31 1.03 17.20
CA TRP A 418 1.56 0.76 16.47
C TRP A 418 1.69 1.61 15.20
N ARG A 419 0.89 1.34 14.16
CA ARG A 419 0.77 2.24 13.00
C ARG A 419 -0.56 2.98 12.98
N CYS A 420 -0.41 4.28 12.81
CA CYS A 420 -1.48 5.21 12.53
C CYS A 420 -1.16 6.02 11.27
N SER A 421 -2.20 6.44 10.55
CA SER A 421 -2.11 7.18 9.30
C SER A 421 -3.18 8.26 9.23
N VAL A 422 -2.91 9.31 8.45
CA VAL A 422 -3.91 10.34 8.13
C VAL A 422 -4.52 9.99 6.78
N ASP A 423 -5.84 9.83 6.71
CA ASP A 423 -6.56 9.76 5.43
C ASP A 423 -6.33 11.07 4.67
N ARG A 424 -5.60 11.02 3.54
CA ARG A 424 -5.37 12.17 2.65
C ARG A 424 -6.69 12.74 2.10
N GLY A 425 -7.75 11.94 2.17
CA GLY A 425 -9.05 12.16 1.59
C GLY A 425 -9.11 11.73 0.14
N ASP A 426 -10.32 11.52 -0.33
CA ASP A 426 -10.59 11.28 -1.74
C ASP A 426 -10.03 12.43 -2.62
N PRO A 427 -9.28 12.16 -3.70
CA PRO A 427 -8.64 13.21 -4.49
C PRO A 427 -9.61 14.23 -5.12
N LEU A 428 -10.86 13.82 -5.43
CA LEU A 428 -11.84 14.64 -6.12
C LEU A 428 -12.82 15.33 -5.17
N THR A 429 -13.35 14.59 -4.19
CA THR A 429 -14.39 15.03 -3.26
C THR A 429 -13.84 15.50 -1.91
N HIS A 430 -12.55 15.24 -1.64
CA HIS A 430 -11.89 15.45 -0.35
C HIS A 430 -12.53 14.69 0.83
N LYS A 431 -13.43 13.73 0.56
CA LYS A 431 -14.11 12.97 1.59
C LYS A 431 -13.12 12.16 2.43
N GLY A 432 -13.30 12.21 3.75
CA GLY A 432 -12.48 11.49 4.73
C GLY A 432 -11.17 12.17 5.12
N ARG A 433 -10.80 13.26 4.43
CA ARG A 433 -9.56 14.02 4.63
C ARG A 433 -9.35 14.41 6.10
N GLY A 434 -8.19 14.05 6.65
CA GLY A 434 -7.76 14.43 7.99
C GLY A 434 -8.16 13.48 9.12
N ARG A 435 -8.93 12.42 8.83
CA ARG A 435 -9.19 11.36 9.82
C ARG A 435 -7.90 10.61 10.11
N ILE A 436 -7.60 10.42 11.39
CA ILE A 436 -6.45 9.62 11.84
C ILE A 436 -6.97 8.21 12.14
N PHE A 437 -6.47 7.21 11.43
CA PHE A 437 -6.75 5.79 11.71
C PHE A 437 -5.58 5.18 12.47
N CYS A 438 -5.85 4.26 13.40
CA CYS A 438 -4.84 3.53 14.17
C CYS A 438 -5.19 2.04 14.27
N GLY A 439 -4.18 1.18 14.34
CA GLY A 439 -4.33 -0.15 14.94
C GLY A 439 -3.81 -0.15 16.38
N ASP A 440 -4.63 -0.57 17.34
CA ASP A 440 -4.24 -0.71 18.75
C ASP A 440 -4.14 -2.19 19.15
N VAL A 441 -2.96 -2.59 19.65
CA VAL A 441 -2.62 -4.01 19.87
C VAL A 441 -3.28 -4.53 21.15
N GLY A 442 -3.98 -5.64 21.03
CA GLY A 442 -4.74 -6.32 22.08
C GLY A 442 -3.93 -6.88 23.25
N GLN A 443 -4.60 -7.20 24.35
CA GLN A 443 -3.96 -7.83 25.51
C GLN A 443 -4.01 -9.36 25.45
N ASN A 444 -5.20 -9.93 25.26
CA ASN A 444 -5.50 -11.35 25.39
C ASN A 444 -6.65 -11.82 24.49
N LYS A 445 -7.56 -10.93 24.08
CA LYS A 445 -8.83 -11.27 23.44
C LYS A 445 -9.04 -10.61 22.09
N PHE A 446 -8.81 -9.30 21.94
CA PHE A 446 -9.19 -8.55 20.75
C PHE A 446 -8.10 -7.56 20.32
N GLU A 447 -7.88 -7.52 19.01
CA GLU A 447 -7.13 -6.48 18.31
C GLU A 447 -8.10 -5.44 17.74
N GLU A 448 -7.70 -4.17 17.69
CA GLU A 448 -8.61 -3.03 17.47
C GLU A 448 -8.16 -2.08 16.36
N VAL A 449 -9.13 -1.47 15.68
CA VAL A 449 -8.90 -0.37 14.73
C VAL A 449 -9.78 0.82 15.12
N ASP A 450 -9.14 1.97 15.28
CA ASP A 450 -9.75 3.20 15.80
C ASP A 450 -9.66 4.37 14.82
N ILE A 451 -10.59 5.32 14.97
CA ILE A 451 -10.47 6.67 14.40
C ILE A 451 -10.24 7.64 15.56
N ILE A 452 -9.12 8.37 15.53
CA ILE A 452 -8.69 9.23 16.63
C ILE A 452 -9.41 10.57 16.58
N VAL A 453 -10.11 10.91 17.67
CA VAL A 453 -10.84 12.18 17.83
C VAL A 453 -10.37 12.96 19.05
N LYS A 454 -10.61 14.26 19.00
CA LYS A 454 -10.21 15.23 20.03
C LYS A 454 -10.89 14.94 21.37
N GLY A 455 -10.08 14.69 22.39
CA GLY A 455 -10.52 14.39 23.76
C GLY A 455 -10.97 12.94 23.98
N GLY A 456 -10.90 12.08 22.95
CA GLY A 456 -11.40 10.72 22.99
C GLY A 456 -10.74 9.84 24.06
N ASN A 457 -11.54 8.96 24.65
CA ASN A 457 -11.10 7.88 25.53
C ASN A 457 -11.31 6.54 24.82
N TYR A 458 -10.25 5.81 24.50
CA TYR A 458 -10.33 4.51 23.82
C TYR A 458 -10.49 3.33 24.81
N GLY A 459 -10.81 3.63 26.07
CA GLY A 459 -11.30 2.66 27.05
C GLY A 459 -10.23 1.79 27.69
N TRP A 460 -9.06 1.56 27.12
CA TRP A 460 -8.00 0.77 27.75
C TRP A 460 -7.53 1.42 29.08
N ARG A 461 -7.36 0.70 30.19
CA ARG A 461 -7.50 -0.76 30.39
C ARG A 461 -8.87 -1.25 30.90
N ALA A 462 -9.90 -0.42 30.85
CA ALA A 462 -11.25 -0.83 31.23
C ALA A 462 -11.88 -1.75 30.17
N LYS A 463 -11.66 -1.45 28.88
CA LYS A 463 -12.11 -2.26 27.74
C LYS A 463 -10.96 -2.82 26.92
N GLU A 464 -11.29 -3.86 26.15
CA GLU A 464 -10.48 -4.50 25.12
C GLU A 464 -11.48 -4.97 24.03
N GLY A 465 -11.43 -4.34 22.88
CA GLY A 465 -12.43 -4.44 21.83
C GLY A 465 -13.80 -3.95 22.30
N PHE A 466 -14.83 -4.72 21.94
CA PHE A 466 -16.20 -4.47 22.41
C PHE A 466 -16.47 -5.05 23.81
N GLU A 467 -15.47 -5.61 24.50
CA GLU A 467 -15.62 -6.26 25.81
C GLU A 467 -14.94 -5.51 26.96
N CYS A 468 -15.42 -5.77 28.19
CA CYS A 468 -14.74 -5.34 29.41
C CYS A 468 -13.49 -6.19 29.66
N TYR A 469 -12.35 -5.54 29.89
CA TYR A 469 -11.13 -6.14 30.42
C TYR A 469 -11.11 -6.05 31.96
N ASP A 470 -10.93 -4.85 32.51
CA ASP A 470 -11.10 -4.60 33.95
C ASP A 470 -12.58 -4.32 34.24
N ILE A 471 -13.32 -5.36 34.62
CA ILE A 471 -14.76 -5.30 34.93
C ILE A 471 -15.11 -4.15 35.89
N LYS A 472 -14.24 -3.84 36.87
CA LYS A 472 -14.52 -2.79 37.87
C LYS A 472 -14.39 -1.38 37.28
N LEU A 473 -13.52 -1.20 36.28
CA LEU A 473 -13.37 0.07 35.57
C LEU A 473 -14.39 0.19 34.44
N CYS A 474 -14.67 -0.90 33.73
CA CYS A 474 -15.65 -0.95 32.64
C CYS A 474 -17.09 -0.66 33.11
N GLN A 475 -17.45 -1.09 34.33
CA GLN A 475 -18.75 -0.80 34.94
C GLN A 475 -18.87 0.64 35.45
N ASN A 476 -17.82 1.46 35.37
CA ASN A 476 -17.91 2.88 35.71
C ASN A 476 -18.55 3.65 34.55
N SER A 477 -19.80 4.06 34.71
CA SER A 477 -20.55 4.84 33.70
C SER A 477 -19.96 6.22 33.37
N SER A 478 -18.93 6.67 34.10
CA SER A 478 -18.18 7.90 33.81
C SER A 478 -16.95 7.69 32.92
N LEU A 479 -16.77 6.50 32.31
CA LEU A 479 -15.64 6.22 31.42
C LEU A 479 -15.72 7.02 30.11
N ASP A 480 -16.93 7.23 29.56
CA ASP A 480 -17.20 7.95 28.31
C ASP A 480 -16.28 7.50 27.16
N ASP A 481 -16.23 6.18 26.96
CA ASP A 481 -15.34 5.56 25.99
C ASP A 481 -15.90 5.52 24.56
N ILE A 482 -14.99 5.58 23.60
CA ILE A 482 -15.23 5.43 22.17
C ILE A 482 -14.84 4.00 21.81
N LEU A 483 -15.81 3.25 21.27
CA LEU A 483 -15.57 1.90 20.78
C LEU A 483 -14.83 1.92 19.43
N PRO A 484 -14.02 0.90 19.13
CA PRO A 484 -13.30 0.80 17.87
C PRO A 484 -14.26 0.68 16.68
N ILE A 485 -13.82 1.16 15.52
CA ILE A 485 -14.58 1.01 14.26
C ILE A 485 -14.60 -0.45 13.78
N PHE A 486 -13.61 -1.24 14.20
CA PHE A 486 -13.52 -2.67 13.96
C PHE A 486 -12.65 -3.33 15.03
N ALA A 487 -13.05 -4.49 15.53
CA ALA A 487 -12.22 -5.32 16.40
C ALA A 487 -12.33 -6.80 15.99
N TYR A 488 -11.26 -7.57 16.19
CA TYR A 488 -11.22 -8.99 15.85
C TYR A 488 -10.55 -9.83 16.93
N GLY A 489 -11.09 -11.03 17.18
CA GLY A 489 -10.64 -11.88 18.27
C GLY A 489 -9.31 -12.59 18.02
N HIS A 490 -8.62 -13.04 19.08
CA HIS A 490 -7.31 -13.70 19.02
C HIS A 490 -7.26 -15.05 18.25
N SER A 491 -8.41 -15.54 17.77
CA SER A 491 -8.54 -16.65 16.82
C SER A 491 -8.37 -16.23 15.35
N VAL A 492 -8.46 -14.92 15.04
CA VAL A 492 -8.41 -14.33 13.70
C VAL A 492 -7.02 -13.74 13.39
N GLY A 493 -6.35 -13.20 14.41
CA GLY A 493 -5.00 -12.62 14.44
C GLY A 493 -4.65 -12.20 15.88
N LYS A 494 -3.42 -11.76 16.18
CA LYS A 494 -2.95 -11.52 17.57
C LYS A 494 -2.05 -10.29 17.76
N SER A 495 -1.95 -9.44 16.74
CA SER A 495 -1.23 -8.17 16.84
C SER A 495 -1.57 -7.36 15.59
N VAL A 496 -2.53 -6.46 15.69
CA VAL A 496 -2.87 -5.55 14.59
C VAL A 496 -1.70 -4.61 14.32
N THR A 497 -1.21 -4.60 13.10
CA THR A 497 -0.13 -3.68 12.70
C THR A 497 -0.66 -2.25 12.57
N GLY A 498 -1.95 -2.07 12.24
CA GLY A 498 -2.49 -0.83 11.69
C GLY A 498 -2.33 -0.79 10.17
N GLY A 499 -2.64 0.36 9.55
CA GLY A 499 -2.79 0.46 8.10
C GLY A 499 -3.00 1.88 7.58
N TYR A 500 -3.41 1.99 6.32
CA TYR A 500 -3.66 3.26 5.61
C TYR A 500 -4.95 3.17 4.79
N VAL A 501 -5.65 4.29 4.65
CA VAL A 501 -6.68 4.44 3.62
C VAL A 501 -5.96 4.59 2.28
N TYR A 502 -6.15 3.66 1.35
CA TYR A 502 -5.53 3.77 0.03
C TYR A 502 -6.11 4.99 -0.71
N ARG A 503 -5.22 5.90 -1.12
CA ARG A 503 -5.51 7.12 -1.89
C ARG A 503 -4.59 7.29 -3.10
N GLY A 504 -3.96 6.19 -3.52
CA GLY A 504 -3.06 6.15 -4.68
C GLY A 504 -3.81 6.30 -6.01
N CYS A 505 -3.05 6.61 -7.04
CA CYS A 505 -3.53 6.81 -8.40
C CYS A 505 -3.50 5.50 -9.21
N GLU A 506 -2.51 4.63 -8.98
CA GLU A 506 -2.29 3.46 -9.84
C GLU A 506 -3.40 2.41 -9.76
N SER A 507 -4.04 2.24 -8.60
CA SER A 507 -5.05 1.20 -8.34
C SER A 507 -6.37 1.82 -7.85
N PRO A 508 -7.11 2.55 -8.72
CA PRO A 508 -8.27 3.36 -8.32
C PRO A 508 -9.38 2.55 -7.64
N ASN A 509 -9.50 1.26 -7.96
CA ASN A 509 -10.44 0.31 -7.37
C ASN A 509 -10.20 0.04 -5.87
N LEU A 510 -9.08 0.51 -5.31
CA LEU A 510 -8.75 0.45 -3.87
C LEU A 510 -9.07 1.75 -3.12
N ASN A 511 -9.42 2.83 -3.83
CA ASN A 511 -9.61 4.16 -3.23
C ASN A 511 -10.64 4.13 -2.09
N GLY A 512 -10.25 4.63 -0.92
CA GLY A 512 -11.11 4.68 0.27
C GLY A 512 -11.14 3.40 1.12
N LEU A 513 -10.51 2.31 0.68
CA LEU A 513 -10.32 1.13 1.54
C LEU A 513 -9.23 1.39 2.58
N TYR A 514 -9.55 1.21 3.86
CA TYR A 514 -8.53 1.14 4.92
C TYR A 514 -7.88 -0.24 4.92
N ILE A 515 -6.68 -0.35 4.34
CA ILE A 515 -5.92 -1.60 4.20
C ILE A 515 -4.92 -1.71 5.34
N PHE A 516 -5.00 -2.83 6.06
CA PHE A 516 -4.24 -3.11 7.29
C PHE A 516 -3.87 -4.59 7.39
N GLY A 517 -3.09 -4.96 8.39
CA GLY A 517 -2.65 -6.35 8.58
C GLY A 517 -2.40 -6.75 10.03
N ASP A 518 -2.09 -8.04 10.21
CA ASP A 518 -1.74 -8.65 11.49
C ASP A 518 -0.30 -9.18 11.47
N PHE A 519 0.51 -8.77 12.44
CA PHE A 519 1.92 -9.15 12.55
C PHE A 519 2.12 -10.65 12.80
N MET A 520 1.27 -11.29 13.61
CA MET A 520 1.51 -12.65 14.11
C MET A 520 1.20 -13.76 13.11
N ASN A 521 0.24 -13.53 12.21
CA ASN A 521 -0.12 -14.49 11.16
C ASN A 521 0.07 -13.98 9.72
N GLY A 522 0.36 -12.69 9.53
CA GLY A 522 0.56 -12.08 8.23
C GLY A 522 -0.72 -11.81 7.44
N ARG A 523 -1.90 -11.90 8.07
CA ARG A 523 -3.18 -11.66 7.40
C ARG A 523 -3.29 -10.22 6.94
N LEU A 524 -3.82 -10.02 5.75
CA LEU A 524 -4.15 -8.71 5.17
C LEU A 524 -5.67 -8.54 5.10
N MET A 525 -6.15 -7.35 5.42
CA MET A 525 -7.58 -7.04 5.53
C MET A 525 -7.85 -5.62 5.05
N ALA A 526 -9.09 -5.38 4.60
CA ALA A 526 -9.61 -4.06 4.26
C ALA A 526 -10.85 -3.74 5.09
N LEU A 527 -11.02 -2.48 5.49
CA LEU A 527 -12.32 -1.94 5.93
C LEU A 527 -12.84 -0.95 4.89
N HIS A 528 -14.12 -1.06 4.59
CA HIS A 528 -14.87 -0.14 3.72
C HIS A 528 -15.99 0.53 4.52
N GLU A 529 -16.12 1.85 4.41
CA GLU A 529 -17.17 2.63 5.08
C GLU A 529 -18.47 2.59 4.27
N ASP A 530 -19.53 2.02 4.84
CA ASP A 530 -20.87 2.11 4.27
C ASP A 530 -21.44 3.51 4.52
N GLU A 531 -21.37 4.37 3.51
CA GLU A 531 -21.68 5.80 3.63
C GLU A 531 -23.11 6.11 4.09
N ARG A 532 -24.05 5.20 3.84
CA ARG A 532 -25.46 5.38 4.20
C ARG A 532 -25.75 5.07 5.67
N SER A 533 -24.90 4.25 6.29
CA SER A 533 -25.08 3.79 7.66
C SER A 533 -23.94 4.18 8.61
N ASN A 534 -22.85 4.78 8.09
CA ASN A 534 -21.60 5.06 8.80
C ASN A 534 -21.02 3.82 9.51
N LYS A 535 -21.20 2.64 8.91
CA LYS A 535 -20.70 1.36 9.45
C LYS A 535 -19.54 0.85 8.62
N TRP A 536 -18.54 0.32 9.29
CA TRP A 536 -17.39 -0.29 8.63
C TRP A 536 -17.67 -1.76 8.34
N LYS A 537 -17.45 -2.15 7.08
CA LYS A 537 -17.56 -3.53 6.57
C LYS A 537 -16.17 -4.06 6.31
N LYS A 538 -15.86 -5.22 6.89
CA LYS A 538 -14.55 -5.88 6.73
C LYS A 538 -14.55 -6.81 5.52
N GLN A 539 -13.51 -6.72 4.72
CA GLN A 539 -13.20 -7.65 3.62
C GLN A 539 -11.80 -8.25 3.87
N ASP A 540 -11.61 -9.53 3.55
CA ASP A 540 -10.28 -10.16 3.58
C ASP A 540 -9.52 -9.83 2.29
N ILE A 541 -8.21 -9.66 2.40
CA ILE A 541 -7.30 -9.52 1.26
C ILE A 541 -6.53 -10.82 1.11
N CYS A 542 -6.53 -11.36 -0.10
CA CYS A 542 -5.77 -12.54 -0.47
C CYS A 542 -4.74 -12.13 -1.51
N ILE A 543 -3.49 -12.52 -1.30
CA ILE A 543 -2.48 -12.33 -2.33
C ILE A 543 -2.75 -13.34 -3.46
N GLY A 544 -2.84 -12.81 -4.68
CA GLY A 544 -3.55 -13.41 -5.81
C GLY A 544 -2.97 -14.75 -6.28
N SER A 545 -3.80 -15.54 -6.96
CA SER A 545 -3.36 -16.81 -7.55
C SER A 545 -2.22 -16.62 -8.57
N THR A 546 -1.53 -17.71 -8.89
CA THR A 546 -0.50 -17.69 -9.94
C THR A 546 -1.04 -17.17 -11.28
N LYS A 547 -2.30 -17.47 -11.64
CA LYS A 547 -2.90 -16.92 -12.87
C LYS A 547 -3.09 -15.40 -12.81
N ALA A 548 -3.50 -14.87 -11.65
CA ALA A 548 -3.77 -13.43 -11.47
C ALA A 548 -2.48 -12.59 -11.44
N CYS A 549 -1.39 -13.13 -10.87
CA CYS A 549 -0.12 -12.39 -10.76
C CYS A 549 0.88 -12.69 -11.90
N ALA A 550 0.56 -13.59 -12.85
CA ALA A 550 1.48 -13.96 -13.95
C ALA A 550 1.81 -12.81 -14.90
N PHE A 551 0.85 -11.89 -15.14
CA PHE A 551 1.04 -10.70 -15.96
C PHE A 551 0.80 -9.45 -15.09
N PRO A 552 1.67 -8.42 -15.14
CA PRO A 552 2.89 -8.28 -15.93
C PRO A 552 4.13 -9.00 -15.35
N GLY A 553 3.95 -9.94 -14.42
CA GLY A 553 5.05 -10.63 -13.72
C GLY A 553 5.20 -10.13 -12.28
N LEU A 554 4.15 -10.29 -11.49
CA LEU A 554 4.09 -9.91 -10.09
C LEU A 554 4.41 -11.10 -9.18
N ILE A 555 4.61 -10.85 -7.89
CA ILE A 555 4.80 -11.90 -6.89
C ILE A 555 3.48 -12.20 -6.18
N SER A 556 3.26 -13.47 -5.84
CA SER A 556 2.08 -13.96 -5.13
C SER A 556 2.38 -14.40 -3.69
N THR A 557 3.55 -14.06 -3.15
CA THR A 557 4.03 -14.46 -1.83
C THR A 557 4.77 -13.30 -1.16
N TYR A 558 4.83 -13.35 0.18
CA TYR A 558 5.49 -12.34 1.01
C TYR A 558 5.92 -12.96 2.34
N ASN A 559 6.77 -12.24 3.04
CA ASN A 559 7.23 -12.59 4.38
C ASN A 559 6.08 -12.58 5.41
N LYS A 560 6.03 -13.58 6.29
CA LYS A 560 4.92 -13.77 7.25
C LYS A 560 4.70 -12.58 8.20
N TYR A 561 5.74 -12.04 8.83
CA TYR A 561 5.57 -11.07 9.90
C TYR A 561 5.47 -9.65 9.34
N ILE A 562 4.25 -9.12 9.23
CA ILE A 562 4.00 -7.75 8.77
C ILE A 562 4.39 -6.78 9.88
N ILE A 563 5.48 -6.05 9.67
CA ILE A 563 6.05 -5.10 10.63
C ILE A 563 5.35 -3.74 10.55
N SER A 564 5.03 -3.25 9.35
CA SER A 564 4.48 -1.89 9.19
C SER A 564 3.85 -1.69 7.82
N PHE A 565 3.05 -0.63 7.68
CA PHE A 565 2.58 -0.08 6.41
C PHE A 565 3.20 1.30 6.15
N ALA A 566 3.16 1.76 4.90
CA ALA A 566 3.56 3.11 4.48
C ALA A 566 2.94 3.47 3.13
N GLU A 567 2.75 4.76 2.87
CA GLU A 567 2.47 5.27 1.52
C GLU A 567 3.69 5.97 0.90
N ASP A 568 3.80 5.97 -0.42
CA ASP A 568 4.70 6.89 -1.12
C ASP A 568 4.06 8.26 -1.38
N GLU A 569 4.83 9.18 -1.95
CA GLU A 569 4.40 10.56 -2.19
C GLU A 569 3.17 10.67 -3.12
N ALA A 570 2.94 9.67 -3.98
CA ALA A 570 1.77 9.58 -4.85
C ALA A 570 0.56 8.88 -4.19
N GLY A 571 0.66 8.47 -2.92
CA GLY A 571 -0.39 7.77 -2.18
C GLY A 571 -0.45 6.27 -2.43
N GLU A 572 0.54 5.70 -3.12
CA GLU A 572 0.57 4.26 -3.35
C GLU A 572 0.97 3.51 -2.08
N LEU A 573 0.31 2.38 -1.82
CA LEU A 573 0.46 1.66 -0.56
C LEU A 573 1.54 0.57 -0.61
N TYR A 574 2.32 0.52 0.46
CA TYR A 574 3.37 -0.44 0.72
C TYR A 574 3.18 -1.06 2.10
N PHE A 575 3.73 -2.26 2.28
CA PHE A 575 3.94 -2.84 3.60
C PHE A 575 5.33 -3.46 3.72
N MET A 576 5.76 -3.63 4.96
CA MET A 576 7.08 -4.06 5.37
C MET A 576 6.92 -5.37 6.11
N ALA A 577 7.64 -6.41 5.71
CA ALA A 577 7.52 -7.71 6.37
C ALA A 577 8.84 -8.50 6.40
N THR A 578 9.03 -9.31 7.43
CA THR A 578 10.22 -10.14 7.67
C THR A 578 9.85 -11.62 7.87
N SER A 579 10.77 -12.53 7.54
CA SER A 579 10.63 -13.94 7.93
C SER A 579 11.09 -14.20 9.36
N TYR A 580 11.82 -13.26 9.97
CA TYR A 580 12.35 -13.36 11.34
C TYR A 580 12.33 -11.99 12.02
N PRO A 581 11.42 -11.74 13.00
CA PRO A 581 11.22 -10.42 13.60
C PRO A 581 12.20 -10.19 14.76
N SER A 582 13.45 -9.92 14.41
CA SER A 582 14.52 -9.51 15.32
C SER A 582 15.24 -8.31 14.71
N ALA A 583 15.52 -7.29 15.52
CA ALA A 583 16.10 -6.03 15.06
C ALA A 583 17.39 -6.20 14.25
N TYR A 584 18.15 -7.28 14.45
CA TYR A 584 19.46 -7.50 13.82
C TYR A 584 19.42 -8.44 12.60
N ALA A 585 18.29 -9.09 12.30
CA ALA A 585 18.18 -10.06 11.22
C ALA A 585 17.84 -9.37 9.88
N PRO A 586 18.69 -9.48 8.83
CA PRO A 586 18.49 -8.80 7.54
C PRO A 586 17.49 -9.54 6.63
N HIS A 587 16.35 -9.95 7.19
CA HIS A 587 15.33 -10.78 6.52
C HIS A 587 14.09 -9.98 6.09
N GLY A 588 14.08 -8.67 6.33
CA GLY A 588 13.00 -7.76 5.99
C GLY A 588 12.99 -7.36 4.51
N ALA A 589 11.78 -7.14 4.00
CA ALA A 589 11.50 -6.65 2.66
C ALA A 589 10.33 -5.65 2.67
N LEU A 590 10.28 -4.80 1.65
CA LEU A 590 9.13 -3.93 1.34
C LEU A 590 8.40 -4.48 0.12
N TYR A 591 7.08 -4.44 0.17
CA TYR A 591 6.17 -4.87 -0.88
C TYR A 591 5.20 -3.75 -1.22
N LYS A 592 5.10 -3.37 -2.51
CA LYS A 592 4.06 -2.50 -3.04
C LYS A 592 2.81 -3.32 -3.33
N PHE A 593 1.62 -2.81 -2.98
CA PHE A 593 0.35 -3.37 -3.44
C PHE A 593 0.09 -3.05 -4.92
N VAL A 594 -0.43 -4.04 -5.65
CA VAL A 594 -0.79 -3.93 -7.06
C VAL A 594 -2.14 -4.62 -7.26
N ASP A 595 -3.15 -3.87 -7.68
CA ASP A 595 -4.39 -4.45 -8.20
C ASP A 595 -4.10 -5.23 -9.50
N PRO A 596 -4.30 -6.57 -9.56
CA PRO A 596 -4.05 -7.35 -10.77
C PRO A 596 -5.03 -7.07 -11.91
N ALA A 597 -6.12 -6.34 -11.68
CA ALA A 597 -7.01 -5.90 -12.75
C ALA A 597 -6.35 -4.86 -13.67
N ARG A 598 -5.25 -4.21 -13.25
CA ARG A 598 -4.49 -3.27 -14.11
C ARG A 598 -3.29 -3.94 -14.77
N ARG A 599 -3.13 -3.70 -16.08
CA ARG A 599 -1.95 -4.15 -16.83
C ARG A 599 -0.79 -3.15 -16.80
N ALA A 600 -1.08 -1.85 -16.70
CA ALA A 600 -0.10 -0.79 -16.46
C ALA A 600 -0.63 0.27 -15.46
N PRO A 601 0.22 1.12 -14.87
CA PRO A 601 -0.22 2.37 -14.23
C PRO A 601 -1.00 3.25 -15.24
N PRO A 602 -2.13 3.87 -14.86
CA PRO A 602 -2.85 4.80 -15.74
C PRO A 602 -1.95 5.96 -16.20
N GLY A 603 -2.10 6.44 -17.44
CA GLY A 603 -1.27 7.51 -17.99
C GLY A 603 -1.18 8.78 -17.11
N LYS A 604 -2.30 9.16 -16.49
CA LYS A 604 -2.41 10.30 -15.54
C LYS A 604 -1.60 10.14 -14.25
N CYS A 605 -1.17 8.93 -13.90
CA CYS A 605 -0.39 8.64 -12.70
C CYS A 605 1.13 8.74 -12.92
N LYS A 606 1.58 9.09 -14.15
CA LYS A 606 3.01 9.29 -14.47
C LYS A 606 3.57 10.51 -13.75
N GLN A 607 4.22 10.26 -12.62
CA GLN A 607 4.93 11.28 -11.87
C GLN A 607 6.19 11.76 -12.61
N LYS A 608 6.57 13.03 -12.42
CA LYS A 608 7.84 13.61 -12.87
C LYS A 608 8.64 14.07 -11.64
N PRO A 609 9.40 13.17 -10.99
CA PRO A 609 10.11 13.52 -9.76
C PRO A 609 11.12 14.65 -9.97
N VAL A 610 11.20 15.57 -9.00
CA VAL A 610 12.25 16.59 -8.93
C VAL A 610 13.61 15.89 -8.77
N PRO A 611 14.58 16.14 -9.67
CA PRO A 611 15.87 15.48 -9.61
C PRO A 611 16.65 15.81 -8.32
N VAL A 612 17.13 14.79 -7.63
CA VAL A 612 18.01 14.93 -6.45
C VAL A 612 19.42 14.47 -6.77
N LYS A 613 20.40 15.31 -6.43
CA LYS A 613 21.82 14.98 -6.60
C LYS A 613 22.24 13.94 -5.56
N ALA A 614 22.35 12.68 -5.97
CA ALA A 614 23.02 11.65 -5.19
C ALA A 614 24.53 11.86 -5.22
N LYS A 615 25.16 12.14 -4.07
CA LYS A 615 26.63 12.12 -3.93
C LYS A 615 27.17 10.72 -3.62
N SER A 616 26.39 9.95 -2.86
CA SER A 616 26.66 8.54 -2.61
C SER A 616 26.46 7.70 -3.87
N LYS A 617 27.17 6.58 -3.96
CA LYS A 617 26.96 5.55 -4.98
C LYS A 617 25.53 5.01 -4.90
N ARG A 618 24.93 4.76 -6.06
CA ARG A 618 23.64 4.07 -6.19
C ARG A 618 23.87 2.57 -6.26
N ILE A 619 23.06 1.82 -5.54
CA ILE A 619 22.98 0.36 -5.56
C ILE A 619 21.65 0.02 -6.25
N PRO A 620 21.65 -0.48 -7.50
CA PRO A 620 20.43 -0.91 -8.17
C PRO A 620 19.71 -1.97 -7.36
N PHE A 621 18.39 -1.86 -7.25
CA PHE A 621 17.58 -2.89 -6.59
C PHE A 621 17.53 -4.16 -7.45
N THR A 622 17.59 -5.31 -6.79
CA THR A 622 17.42 -6.63 -7.41
C THR A 622 16.45 -7.43 -6.54
N PRO A 623 15.30 -7.86 -7.08
CA PRO A 623 14.37 -8.71 -6.34
C PRO A 623 15.02 -10.04 -5.90
N LEU A 624 14.68 -10.49 -4.70
CA LEU A 624 14.93 -11.86 -4.23
C LEU A 624 13.67 -12.71 -4.35
N ALA A 625 12.49 -12.09 -4.26
CA ALA A 625 11.22 -12.74 -4.52
C ALA A 625 11.05 -13.03 -6.02
N LYS A 626 10.90 -14.30 -6.39
CA LYS A 626 10.61 -14.71 -7.77
C LYS A 626 9.19 -14.31 -8.17
N THR A 627 9.06 -13.78 -9.38
CA THR A 627 7.78 -13.58 -10.04
C THR A 627 7.08 -14.92 -10.26
N VAL A 628 5.75 -14.90 -10.38
CA VAL A 628 5.01 -16.12 -10.70
C VAL A 628 5.47 -16.74 -12.03
N THR A 629 5.81 -15.92 -13.02
CA THR A 629 6.25 -16.39 -14.34
C THR A 629 7.58 -17.15 -14.27
N GLU A 630 8.48 -16.77 -13.37
CA GLU A 630 9.71 -17.53 -13.09
C GLU A 630 9.38 -18.86 -12.38
N LEU A 631 8.52 -18.84 -11.36
CA LEU A 631 8.09 -20.06 -10.66
C LEU A 631 7.40 -21.07 -11.59
N LEU A 632 6.58 -20.61 -12.54
CA LEU A 632 5.94 -21.44 -13.55
C LEU A 632 6.96 -22.02 -14.55
N LYS A 633 7.93 -21.22 -15.01
CA LYS A 633 9.03 -21.70 -15.86
C LYS A 633 9.87 -22.77 -15.16
N GLU A 634 10.23 -22.54 -13.90
CA GLU A 634 10.99 -23.49 -13.10
C GLU A 634 10.25 -24.83 -12.93
N ALA A 635 8.94 -24.79 -12.64
CA ALA A 635 8.10 -25.98 -12.56
C ALA A 635 8.06 -26.78 -13.88
N VAL A 636 7.98 -26.11 -15.03
CA VAL A 636 8.01 -26.77 -16.35
C VAL A 636 9.39 -27.38 -16.64
N THR A 637 10.48 -26.68 -16.33
CA THR A 637 11.84 -27.23 -16.50
C THR A 637 12.12 -28.41 -15.57
N ALA A 638 11.58 -28.40 -14.35
CA ALA A 638 11.71 -29.51 -13.40
C ALA A 638 10.91 -30.77 -13.81
N GLN A 639 9.91 -30.61 -14.69
CA GLN A 639 9.10 -31.70 -15.23
C GLN A 639 9.60 -32.25 -16.58
N SER A 640 10.61 -31.61 -17.18
CA SER A 640 11.22 -32.09 -18.42
C SER A 640 12.25 -33.20 -18.13
N PRO A 641 12.11 -34.42 -18.70
CA PRO A 641 13.04 -35.50 -18.40
C PRO A 641 14.44 -35.17 -18.92
N GLN A 642 15.43 -35.15 -18.01
CA GLN A 642 16.83 -34.97 -18.39
C GLN A 642 17.25 -36.10 -19.33
N ARG A 643 17.64 -35.73 -20.54
CA ARG A 643 18.11 -36.66 -21.57
C ARG A 643 19.50 -37.16 -21.17
N ALA A 644 19.55 -38.28 -20.46
CA ALA A 644 20.78 -38.88 -19.96
C ALA A 644 21.77 -39.13 -21.12
N THR A 645 22.91 -38.43 -21.08
CA THR A 645 24.05 -38.69 -21.96
C THR A 645 24.80 -39.91 -21.43
N ASN A 646 24.67 -41.05 -22.10
CA ASN A 646 25.44 -42.26 -21.78
C ASN A 646 26.94 -42.03 -22.01
N SER A 647 27.70 -41.80 -20.94
CA SER A 647 29.14 -42.00 -20.91
C SER A 647 29.45 -43.47 -20.59
N THR A 648 30.03 -44.19 -21.55
CA THR A 648 30.44 -45.59 -21.39
C THR A 648 31.68 -45.71 -20.50
N GLU A 649 31.52 -46.20 -19.27
CA GLU A 649 32.64 -46.62 -18.41
C GLU A 649 32.88 -48.14 -18.47
N ARG A 650 34.16 -48.52 -18.37
CA ARG A 650 34.64 -49.92 -18.36
C ARG A 650 34.36 -50.59 -17.01
N PRO A 651 34.22 -51.94 -16.97
CA PRO A 651 33.82 -52.63 -15.74
C PRO A 651 34.96 -52.73 -14.70
N PRO A 652 34.66 -52.64 -13.39
CA PRO A 652 35.64 -52.77 -12.31
C PRO A 652 35.81 -54.22 -11.83
N THR A 653 36.99 -54.53 -11.29
CA THR A 653 37.32 -55.85 -10.70
C THR A 653 37.18 -55.89 -9.17
N SER A 654 36.35 -56.81 -8.70
CA SER A 654 36.49 -57.64 -7.47
C SER A 654 36.56 -57.03 -6.05
N SER A 655 35.82 -57.70 -5.15
CA SER A 655 35.91 -57.67 -3.67
C SER A 655 35.45 -56.38 -2.95
N GLY A 656 34.92 -56.41 -1.73
CA GLY A 656 34.63 -57.53 -0.82
C GLY A 656 33.70 -57.08 0.33
N HIS A 657 33.09 -58.03 1.05
CA HIS A 657 31.95 -57.80 1.95
C HIS A 657 32.28 -57.24 3.35
N LYS A 658 31.32 -56.48 3.94
CA LYS A 658 30.98 -56.39 5.39
C LYS A 658 32.00 -55.72 6.35
N SER A 659 31.65 -55.19 7.53
CA SER A 659 30.38 -54.65 8.06
C SER A 659 30.59 -53.93 9.41
N THR A 660 30.06 -52.70 9.56
CA THR A 660 29.53 -52.04 10.79
C THR A 660 30.25 -52.07 12.16
N LYS A 661 30.52 -50.85 12.67
CA LYS A 661 30.39 -50.36 14.09
C LYS A 661 31.41 -50.83 15.15
N PRO A 662 31.52 -50.14 16.31
CA PRO A 662 31.64 -48.68 16.56
C PRO A 662 32.79 -48.37 17.58
N VAL A 663 32.84 -47.18 18.22
CA VAL A 663 33.35 -46.88 19.61
C VAL A 663 34.20 -45.57 19.77
N THR A 664 33.62 -44.60 20.50
CA THR A 664 34.13 -43.57 21.45
C THR A 664 35.40 -42.68 21.25
N SER A 665 35.13 -41.36 21.28
CA SER A 665 35.63 -40.36 22.26
C SER A 665 37.02 -39.67 22.17
N ARG A 666 37.10 -38.52 22.88
CA ARG A 666 38.26 -37.67 23.28
C ARG A 666 38.86 -36.82 22.15
N LYS A 667 38.98 -35.49 22.25
CA LYS A 667 39.50 -34.50 23.24
C LYS A 667 40.90 -34.00 22.81
N GLY A 668 41.05 -32.67 22.76
CA GLY A 668 42.32 -31.96 22.53
C GLY A 668 42.18 -30.92 21.40
N SER A 669 42.53 -29.63 21.44
CA SER A 669 43.09 -28.66 22.42
C SER A 669 44.25 -27.89 21.76
N ALA A 670 44.42 -26.60 22.12
CA ALA A 670 45.47 -25.64 21.70
C ALA A 670 45.37 -25.13 20.24
N LYS A 671 45.30 -23.82 19.93
CA LYS A 671 46.03 -22.59 20.34
C LYS A 671 47.35 -22.36 19.60
N HIS A 672 47.43 -21.27 18.83
CA HIS A 672 48.47 -20.20 18.77
C HIS A 672 48.00 -19.18 17.69
N LYS A 673 47.90 -17.84 17.89
CA LYS A 673 48.94 -16.78 18.02
C LYS A 673 50.02 -16.89 16.91
N SER A 674 50.45 -15.84 16.19
CA SER A 674 50.44 -14.40 16.51
C SER A 674 50.84 -13.49 15.31
N GLN A 675 50.39 -12.22 15.37
CA GLN A 675 51.09 -10.95 15.01
C GLN A 675 51.58 -10.60 13.57
N LYS A 676 51.19 -9.37 13.16
CA LYS A 676 51.83 -8.40 12.24
C LYS A 676 53.23 -7.95 12.74
N PRO A 677 54.13 -7.26 11.96
CA PRO A 677 53.87 -6.14 11.02
C PRO A 677 54.61 -6.32 9.63
N THR A 678 54.96 -5.36 8.76
CA THR A 678 55.10 -3.87 8.80
C THR A 678 54.97 -3.21 7.39
N ARG A 679 55.33 -1.92 7.25
CA ARG A 679 55.54 -1.14 6.00
C ARG A 679 56.88 -0.37 6.13
N PRO A 680 57.63 -0.02 5.06
CA PRO A 680 57.66 1.39 4.62
C PRO A 680 58.05 1.64 3.13
N GLY A 681 58.04 2.91 2.67
CA GLY A 681 58.70 3.34 1.42
C GLY A 681 58.16 4.65 0.80
N LYS A 682 59.03 5.61 0.43
CA LYS A 682 58.72 6.96 -0.15
C LYS A 682 59.57 7.26 -1.41
N LYS A 683 59.10 8.19 -2.27
CA LYS A 683 59.79 9.26 -3.07
C LYS A 683 58.67 10.07 -3.81
N GLN A 684 58.57 11.41 -3.85
CA GLN A 684 59.43 12.54 -4.32
C GLN A 684 59.73 12.48 -5.84
N GLN A 685 59.66 13.55 -6.67
CA GLN A 685 59.57 15.02 -6.45
C GLN A 685 59.07 15.80 -7.72
N VAL A 686 58.39 16.96 -7.53
CA VAL A 686 58.56 18.33 -8.16
C VAL A 686 58.57 18.59 -9.69
N THR A 687 57.73 19.57 -10.13
CA THR A 687 58.06 20.83 -10.91
C THR A 687 56.78 21.70 -11.03
N GLN A 688 56.71 22.90 -10.42
CA GLN A 688 56.95 24.26 -10.99
C GLN A 688 55.90 24.80 -11.99
N SER A 689 55.29 25.95 -11.65
CA SER A 689 54.52 26.87 -12.51
C SER A 689 55.43 27.99 -13.06
N PRO A 690 55.00 28.85 -14.03
CA PRO A 690 54.36 30.12 -13.61
C PRO A 690 53.41 30.82 -14.63
N GLN A 691 52.67 31.84 -14.12
CA GLN A 691 52.11 33.03 -14.83
C GLN A 691 51.05 32.83 -15.96
N ALA A 692 50.28 33.83 -16.41
CA ALA A 692 49.58 34.99 -15.78
C ALA A 692 48.83 35.78 -16.87
N ARG A 693 47.61 36.31 -16.61
CA ARG A 693 47.11 37.67 -17.01
C ARG A 693 45.57 37.87 -16.94
N ARG A 694 45.17 39.07 -16.46
CA ARG A 694 43.95 39.87 -16.77
C ARG A 694 42.58 39.25 -16.41
N SER A 695 41.65 39.83 -15.63
CA SER A 695 41.18 41.24 -15.40
C SER A 695 40.55 41.87 -16.67
N LYS A 696 39.32 42.41 -16.72
CA LYS A 696 38.59 43.26 -15.76
C LYS A 696 37.08 43.35 -16.08
N THR A 697 36.24 43.52 -15.05
CA THR A 697 34.98 44.31 -14.93
C THR A 697 34.21 44.85 -16.16
N LYS A 698 32.88 44.61 -16.21
CA LYS A 698 31.74 45.58 -16.02
C LYS A 698 30.39 44.87 -16.30
N SER A 699 29.37 45.02 -15.44
CA SER A 699 28.16 45.88 -15.59
C SER A 699 27.47 45.76 -16.97
N ASP A 700 26.17 45.45 -17.08
CA ASP A 700 25.08 46.38 -16.74
C ASP A 700 23.71 45.69 -16.46
N ARG A 701 22.83 46.42 -15.74
CA ARG A 701 21.36 46.25 -15.77
C ARG A 701 20.81 47.05 -16.97
N PRO A 702 19.57 46.77 -17.39
CA PRO A 702 18.56 47.77 -17.04
C PRO A 702 17.29 47.16 -16.43
N ALA A 703 16.56 48.02 -15.71
CA ALA A 703 15.19 47.77 -15.27
C ALA A 703 14.31 48.92 -15.77
N HIS A 704 13.08 48.61 -16.19
CA HIS A 704 11.96 49.53 -16.31
C HIS A 704 10.74 48.78 -15.72
N THR A 705 9.99 49.24 -14.70
CA THR A 705 9.08 50.42 -14.59
C THR A 705 8.09 50.55 -15.75
N GLN A 706 6.78 50.78 -15.58
CA GLN A 706 5.88 50.73 -14.40
C GLN A 706 4.42 50.90 -14.92
N ARG A 707 3.42 50.89 -14.01
CA ARG A 707 2.00 51.31 -14.18
C ARG A 707 1.08 50.42 -15.05
N ALA A 708 -0.26 50.50 -14.96
CA ALA A 708 -1.18 50.69 -13.80
C ALA A 708 -2.66 50.61 -14.25
N SER A 709 -3.53 50.13 -13.34
CA SER A 709 -4.94 50.55 -13.12
C SER A 709 -6.08 50.21 -14.11
N ASN A 710 -7.23 49.83 -13.50
CA ASN A 710 -8.63 49.96 -13.94
C ASN A 710 -9.13 48.99 -15.05
N THR A 711 -10.40 48.52 -15.07
CA THR A 711 -11.61 48.84 -14.25
C THR A 711 -12.59 47.66 -14.14
N ALA A 712 -13.62 47.80 -13.29
CA ALA A 712 -14.69 46.83 -13.00
C ALA A 712 -15.65 46.54 -14.18
N SER A 713 -16.36 45.38 -14.12
CA SER A 713 -17.84 45.34 -13.96
C SER A 713 -18.45 43.92 -14.04
N SER A 714 -19.25 43.51 -13.04
CA SER A 714 -20.36 42.55 -13.23
C SER A 714 -21.63 43.29 -13.68
N PRO A 715 -22.67 42.59 -14.19
CA PRO A 715 -23.91 42.57 -13.38
C PRO A 715 -24.84 41.33 -13.52
N ALA A 716 -25.74 41.20 -12.52
CA ALA A 716 -27.10 40.61 -12.55
C ALA A 716 -27.31 39.11 -12.90
N LYS A 717 -27.92 38.24 -12.06
CA LYS A 717 -29.23 38.21 -11.33
C LYS A 717 -30.43 37.62 -12.12
N ARG A 718 -30.87 36.42 -11.70
CA ARG A 718 -32.24 35.85 -11.68
C ARG A 718 -32.24 34.87 -10.46
N LYS A 719 -33.06 34.94 -9.39
CA LYS A 719 -34.53 34.88 -9.22
C LYS A 719 -35.18 33.75 -10.05
N SER A 720 -35.97 32.82 -9.51
CA SER A 720 -36.43 32.54 -8.13
C SER A 720 -37.23 31.23 -8.09
N SER A 721 -37.34 30.55 -6.94
CA SER A 721 -38.64 30.07 -6.40
C SER A 721 -38.50 29.53 -4.97
N GLN A 722 -39.56 29.71 -4.16
CA GLN A 722 -39.70 29.20 -2.78
C GLN A 722 -40.52 27.90 -2.77
N VAL A 723 -40.24 26.99 -1.83
CA VAL A 723 -41.24 26.09 -1.22
C VAL A 723 -40.99 26.02 0.31
N THR A 724 -41.98 25.56 1.07
CA THR A 724 -42.34 25.97 2.43
C THR A 724 -41.61 25.32 3.62
N ARG A 725 -41.62 26.09 4.72
CA ARG A 725 -41.23 25.77 6.10
C ARG A 725 -42.23 24.81 6.77
N VAL A 726 -41.74 23.83 7.53
CA VAL A 726 -42.50 23.15 8.59
C VAL A 726 -41.65 23.08 9.85
N GLU A 727 -42.11 23.75 10.91
CA GLU A 727 -41.52 23.64 12.25
C GLU A 727 -42.15 22.49 13.03
N LYS A 728 -41.36 21.74 13.82
CA LYS A 728 -41.88 20.98 14.96
C LYS A 728 -40.99 21.13 16.19
N LYS A 729 -41.65 21.23 17.34
CA LYS A 729 -41.13 21.74 18.62
C LYS A 729 -40.33 20.69 19.42
N LEU A 730 -39.41 21.17 20.25
CA LEU A 730 -38.93 20.47 21.45
C LEU A 730 -40.08 20.22 22.44
N PRO A 731 -39.91 19.25 23.36
CA PRO A 731 -40.33 19.43 24.74
C PRO A 731 -39.20 19.28 25.76
N SER A 732 -39.39 20.02 26.86
CA SER A 732 -38.54 20.20 28.04
C SER A 732 -38.33 18.97 28.93
N ALA A 733 -37.24 18.99 29.70
CA ALA A 733 -36.97 18.08 30.83
C ALA A 733 -37.78 18.42 32.10
N PRO A 734 -37.88 17.48 33.06
CA PRO A 734 -38.11 17.81 34.46
C PRO A 734 -37.08 17.20 35.45
N LYS A 735 -36.87 17.92 36.56
CA LYS A 735 -36.21 17.54 37.83
C LYS A 735 -36.91 18.34 38.95
N PRO A 736 -36.72 18.04 40.25
CA PRO A 736 -36.51 16.74 40.90
C PRO A 736 -37.46 16.55 42.12
N ARG A 737 -37.47 15.37 42.77
CA ARG A 737 -37.91 15.24 44.17
C ARG A 737 -37.02 14.30 44.99
N SER A 738 -36.92 14.59 46.27
CA SER A 738 -36.07 13.98 47.30
C SER A 738 -36.79 12.89 48.10
N ALA A 739 -36.06 11.91 48.68
CA ALA A 739 -35.78 11.89 50.14
C ALA A 739 -35.30 10.52 50.73
N THR A 740 -34.34 10.62 51.67
CA THR A 740 -34.16 9.84 52.93
C THR A 740 -33.82 8.32 53.01
N LYS A 741 -32.59 8.09 53.53
CA LYS A 741 -32.21 7.33 54.77
C LYS A 741 -32.30 5.79 54.90
N GLY A 742 -31.14 5.19 55.23
CA GLY A 742 -30.91 3.94 56.00
C GLY A 742 -29.45 3.48 55.82
N LYS A 743 -28.50 3.52 56.78
CA LYS A 743 -28.32 2.66 57.99
C LYS A 743 -28.43 1.14 57.66
N SER A 744 -27.53 0.23 58.07
CA SER A 744 -26.37 0.29 58.98
C SER A 744 -25.53 -1.01 58.95
N GLN A 745 -24.25 -0.95 59.38
CA GLN A 745 -23.48 -1.98 60.12
C GLN A 745 -23.08 -3.37 59.54
N THR A 746 -21.74 -3.58 59.52
CA THR A 746 -21.00 -4.75 60.10
C THR A 746 -20.99 -6.12 59.38
N LYS A 747 -20.04 -7.06 59.58
CA LYS A 747 -18.74 -7.14 60.31
C LYS A 747 -17.94 -8.34 59.76
N ASN A 748 -16.59 -8.32 59.86
CA ASN A 748 -15.70 -9.50 60.06
C ASN A 748 -15.71 -10.65 59.02
N LYS A 749 -14.65 -11.38 58.67
CA LYS A 749 -13.34 -11.71 59.31
C LYS A 749 -12.54 -12.57 58.29
N LYS A 750 -11.20 -12.58 58.39
CA LYS A 750 -10.22 -13.69 58.14
C LYS A 750 -10.49 -14.65 56.94
N ARG A 751 -9.50 -14.99 56.10
CA ARG A 751 -8.20 -15.58 56.49
C ARG A 751 -7.22 -15.62 55.29
N ARG A 752 -5.93 -15.78 55.63
CA ARG A 752 -4.76 -16.30 54.86
C ARG A 752 -5.15 -17.38 53.80
N GLN A 753 -4.39 -17.67 52.72
CA GLN A 753 -2.93 -17.81 52.66
C GLN A 753 -2.37 -18.00 51.21
N ARG A 754 -1.15 -17.49 50.94
CA ARG A 754 -0.07 -17.96 50.03
C ARG A 754 -0.30 -18.47 48.57
N VAL A 755 0.42 -17.81 47.64
CA VAL A 755 1.43 -18.33 46.66
C VAL A 755 1.06 -19.41 45.63
N SER A 756 1.08 -19.04 44.34
CA SER A 756 1.95 -19.57 43.25
C SER A 756 1.62 -18.84 41.94
N VAL A 757 2.45 -17.95 41.40
CA VAL A 757 3.47 -18.23 40.37
C VAL A 757 3.08 -19.35 39.38
N ARG A 758 2.73 -18.97 38.14
CA ARG A 758 3.31 -19.56 36.91
C ARG A 758 2.99 -18.70 35.68
N SER A 759 4.00 -18.50 34.84
CA SER A 759 3.95 -17.69 33.62
C SER A 759 3.70 -18.55 32.38
N ALA A 760 3.03 -17.99 31.39
CA ALA A 760 3.05 -18.36 29.97
C ALA A 760 2.87 -17.03 29.22
N ILE A 761 3.95 -16.45 28.68
CA ILE A 761 4.34 -16.50 27.25
C ILE A 761 3.23 -15.91 26.37
#